data_AF-F2UMX5-F1
#
_entry.id   AF-F2UMX5-F1
#
_cell.length_a   1.000
_cell.length_b   1.000
_cell.length_c   1.000
_cell.angle_alpha   90.00
_cell.angle_beta   90.00
_cell.angle_gamma   90.00
#
_symmetry.space_group_name_H-M   'P 1'
#
loop_
_entity.id
_entity.type
_entity.pdbx_description
1 polymer ?
#
loop_
_entity_poly.entity_id
_entity_poly.type
_entity_poly.pdbx_seq_one_letter_code
_entity_poly.pdbx_strand_id
1 'polypeptide(L)'
;MIRSLPGKTGYIQHLIYHVMQPANEPDRAEERTPGIKVCDMVIRDRGSGEADEVASLRVYDFGGQLAYHVIHTLMMSDRLAAFVVCVDLSQREQHVKERANYWLQFICTRLQQGMAAAANSIGAAPMTEVKPRVIIVGTKKDLAYKNNLVDADGHPTWGKAMMADLQDTFGHIIDIHSTLIRFTCFLDKGRNFNALRLELVRHWRWLKDRQLEVPKVVSEVAAILKTAQLECPLWKVGDLLERVHKSSEHEFAVTAALPENIFHLTLRYLHARGDLLWYYKLPSLADVVFLSPNWLLHDVMGKALQPKGVACGGLRPKRGVVSFSDISAAFEGIASPELVISILQHALLCFELPQNERGRRRFMLPSRVEEDVDVDKEWRQHEDDDDHDNWAVYGGRRLKVTDDALALPPGFFPHVQTRLHSKFRTPPDIWRNAFRCEWRGVQCFGLQRGDREVDVWVRAREGATTHALPCLTKVFSLLQEEARGIDSHHIVLSPKQLRQHVPKPIGYAFDAIHNQPPNEFVESSYHDPGQSALSERVYDLLMLPPERPDSAMPTWQCPGYEWHHPSWRLDDTLDEQLRWSGPNAHRTYTAPLPPNTQLYEWVEKQMAPGMSLSRVEVTKSATMLQLFNGRLAQCASRRASPNSPHFNRTFDYDRDKKRMVEQLKAQFAQTGEDVEHVNVLIAWHGCSVSNIDAMASEGLANLSKPADRGFYGAGIYVTPQAGYAAGYSTRLLPGTWEAPNSRGEHVLLLCAVSIGLAQPITRQADYNEASRCKWFGEPIKDGFDARYVQVLSSDNFQATPTPGTYNFEEIVVSQEAQVLPIAKVFVKVNRDELRDYLASPPPAPAPAP
;
A
#
# COMPACT_ATOMS: atom_id res chain seq x y z
N MET A 1 2.03 2.01 -39.69
CA MET A 1 3.41 1.72 -39.23
C MET A 1 3.69 0.22 -39.08
N ILE A 2 3.02 -0.49 -38.15
CA ILE A 2 3.29 -1.91 -37.83
C ILE A 2 3.30 -2.83 -39.05
N ARG A 3 2.32 -2.68 -39.96
CA ARG A 3 2.25 -3.46 -41.22
C ARG A 3 3.41 -3.19 -42.18
N SER A 4 3.96 -1.98 -42.17
CA SER A 4 5.00 -1.51 -43.09
C SER A 4 6.42 -1.82 -42.60
N LEU A 5 6.61 -1.92 -41.28
CA LEU A 5 7.92 -2.17 -40.66
C LEU A 5 8.63 -3.45 -41.14
N PRO A 6 7.97 -4.59 -41.40
CA PRO A 6 8.64 -5.77 -41.95
C PRO A 6 9.18 -5.61 -43.39
N GLY A 7 8.74 -4.57 -44.13
CA GLY A 7 9.21 -4.30 -45.50
C GLY A 7 8.74 -5.32 -46.54
N LYS A 8 7.65 -6.03 -46.28
CA LYS A 8 7.09 -7.10 -47.13
C LYS A 8 5.90 -6.67 -48.00
N THR A 9 5.68 -5.38 -48.20
CA THR A 9 4.52 -4.93 -48.98
C THR A 9 4.70 -5.30 -50.45
N GLY A 10 3.75 -6.06 -51.01
CA GLY A 10 3.78 -6.50 -52.41
C GLY A 10 3.69 -5.33 -53.38
N TYR A 11 4.25 -5.50 -54.59
CA TYR A 11 4.30 -4.45 -55.63
C TYR A 11 2.92 -3.85 -55.96
N ILE A 12 1.86 -4.67 -55.90
CA ILE A 12 0.46 -4.28 -56.16
C ILE A 12 -0.08 -3.37 -55.05
N GLN A 13 0.17 -3.68 -53.77
CA GLN A 13 -0.23 -2.81 -52.65
C GLN A 13 0.51 -1.47 -52.69
N HIS A 14 1.80 -1.48 -53.01
CA HIS A 14 2.59 -0.26 -53.19
C HIS A 14 2.04 0.61 -54.33
N LEU A 15 1.65 0.02 -55.47
CA LEU A 15 1.04 0.74 -56.59
C LEU A 15 -0.33 1.32 -56.22
N ILE A 16 -1.17 0.56 -55.51
CA ILE A 16 -2.48 1.03 -55.02
C ILE A 16 -2.32 2.21 -54.05
N TYR A 17 -1.40 2.14 -53.08
CA TYR A 17 -1.16 3.25 -52.14
C TYR A 17 -0.53 4.48 -52.80
N HIS A 18 0.21 4.31 -53.89
CA HIS A 18 0.84 5.40 -54.63
C HIS A 18 -0.12 6.10 -55.62
N VAL A 19 -1.13 5.39 -56.13
CA VAL A 19 -2.14 5.92 -57.08
C VAL A 19 -3.41 6.39 -56.36
N MET A 20 -3.81 5.71 -55.28
CA MET A 20 -4.96 6.05 -54.44
C MET A 20 -4.48 6.29 -53.01
N GLN A 21 -3.89 7.47 -52.76
CA GLN A 21 -3.73 7.94 -51.39
C GLN A 21 -5.14 8.13 -50.80
N PRO A 22 -5.54 7.36 -49.76
CA PRO A 22 -6.83 7.58 -49.13
C PRO A 22 -6.90 9.02 -48.63
N ALA A 23 -8.00 9.72 -48.89
CA ALA A 23 -8.24 11.02 -48.30
C ALA A 23 -8.27 10.85 -46.77
N ASN A 24 -7.28 11.42 -46.08
CA ASN A 24 -7.14 11.44 -44.62
C ASN A 24 -7.31 10.07 -43.92
N GLU A 25 -6.21 9.31 -43.78
CA GLU A 25 -5.77 8.60 -42.56
C GLU A 25 -6.72 7.76 -41.66
N PRO A 26 -6.22 7.00 -40.64
CA PRO A 26 -7.06 6.10 -39.85
C PRO A 26 -7.93 6.86 -38.83
N ASP A 27 -8.94 7.58 -39.31
CA ASP A 27 -10.02 8.15 -38.49
C ASP A 27 -11.29 7.30 -38.48
N ARG A 28 -11.31 6.24 -39.29
CA ARG A 28 -12.37 5.25 -39.26
C ARG A 28 -12.37 4.52 -37.93
N ALA A 29 -13.54 4.43 -37.29
CA ALA A 29 -13.69 3.87 -35.95
C ALA A 29 -13.24 2.40 -35.86
N GLU A 30 -13.29 1.69 -36.99
CA GLU A 30 -12.89 0.31 -37.20
C GLU A 30 -11.37 0.09 -37.38
N GLU A 31 -10.60 1.14 -37.64
CA GLU A 31 -9.13 1.06 -37.82
C GLU A 31 -8.35 1.39 -36.54
N ARG A 32 -9.05 1.89 -35.50
CA ARG A 32 -8.47 2.23 -34.19
C ARG A 32 -8.31 0.99 -33.34
N THR A 33 -7.12 0.82 -32.74
CA THR A 33 -6.80 -0.33 -31.88
C THR A 33 -7.63 -0.31 -30.58
N PRO A 34 -8.49 -1.32 -30.33
CA PRO A 34 -9.18 -1.51 -29.06
C PRO A 34 -8.22 -1.97 -27.98
N GLY A 35 -8.07 -1.21 -26.89
CA GLY A 35 -7.20 -1.58 -25.77
C GLY A 35 -5.75 -1.72 -26.19
N ILE A 36 -5.19 -2.93 -26.07
CA ILE A 36 -3.81 -3.24 -26.47
C ILE A 36 -3.81 -4.46 -27.38
N LYS A 37 -3.23 -4.32 -28.57
CA LYS A 37 -3.06 -5.43 -29.52
C LYS A 37 -1.62 -5.90 -29.55
N VAL A 38 -1.42 -7.21 -29.42
CA VAL A 38 -0.13 -7.87 -29.39
C VAL A 38 0.09 -8.59 -30.72
N CYS A 39 1.27 -8.44 -31.30
CA CYS A 39 1.66 -9.22 -32.47
C CYS A 39 3.16 -9.55 -32.46
N ASP A 40 3.51 -10.69 -33.03
CA ASP A 40 4.90 -11.04 -33.28
C ASP A 40 5.34 -10.44 -34.62
N MET A 41 6.56 -9.88 -34.64
CA MET A 41 7.14 -9.19 -35.78
C MET A 41 8.57 -9.69 -36.01
N VAL A 42 8.95 -9.79 -37.27
CA VAL A 42 10.30 -10.19 -37.68
C VAL A 42 10.89 -9.11 -38.58
N ILE A 43 12.06 -8.58 -38.21
CA ILE A 43 12.80 -7.55 -38.96
C ILE A 43 14.16 -8.11 -39.36
N ARG A 44 14.61 -7.82 -40.59
CA ARG A 44 15.94 -8.20 -41.10
C ARG A 44 16.85 -6.97 -41.22
N ASP A 45 18.11 -7.13 -40.83
CA ASP A 45 19.15 -6.14 -41.11
C ASP A 45 19.66 -6.33 -42.55
N ARG A 46 19.33 -5.39 -43.45
CA ARG A 46 19.82 -5.41 -44.84
C ARG A 46 21.09 -4.57 -45.04
N GLY A 47 21.69 -4.03 -43.98
CA GLY A 47 22.69 -2.97 -44.05
C GLY A 47 24.12 -3.35 -43.64
N SER A 48 24.34 -4.46 -42.94
CA SER A 48 25.68 -4.90 -42.54
C SER A 48 26.04 -6.19 -43.28
N GLY A 49 27.21 -6.24 -43.92
CA GLY A 49 27.67 -7.39 -44.72
C GLY A 49 28.00 -8.66 -43.92
N GLU A 50 27.51 -8.78 -42.68
CA GLU A 50 27.55 -9.99 -41.87
C GLU A 50 26.20 -10.72 -41.99
N ALA A 51 26.21 -12.04 -41.74
CA ALA A 51 25.07 -12.93 -41.96
C ALA A 51 23.72 -12.30 -41.57
N ASP A 52 22.73 -12.43 -42.48
CA ASP A 52 21.37 -11.86 -42.48
C ASP A 52 20.64 -12.12 -41.13
N GLU A 53 20.99 -11.37 -40.06
CA GLU A 53 20.44 -11.59 -38.73
C GLU A 53 18.97 -11.16 -38.66
N VAL A 54 18.16 -12.02 -38.06
CA VAL A 54 16.71 -11.88 -38.00
C VAL A 54 16.30 -11.50 -36.57
N ALA A 55 15.93 -10.24 -36.36
CA ALA A 55 15.41 -9.78 -35.08
C ALA A 55 13.92 -10.19 -34.95
N SER A 56 13.61 -10.95 -33.90
CA SER A 56 12.24 -11.29 -33.52
C SER A 56 11.78 -10.36 -32.40
N LEU A 57 10.68 -9.67 -32.63
CA LEU A 57 10.12 -8.66 -31.75
C LEU A 57 8.69 -9.02 -31.41
N ARG A 58 8.29 -8.80 -30.16
CA ARG A 58 6.88 -8.73 -29.81
C ARG A 58 6.47 -7.27 -29.71
N VAL A 59 5.43 -6.91 -30.43
CA VAL A 59 4.95 -5.54 -30.55
C VAL A 59 3.61 -5.42 -29.86
N TYR A 60 3.56 -4.53 -28.87
CA TYR A 60 2.34 -4.08 -28.20
C TYR A 60 1.91 -2.76 -28.82
N ASP A 61 0.78 -2.79 -29.50
CA ASP A 61 0.10 -1.63 -30.07
C ASP A 61 -0.93 -1.11 -29.07
N PHE A 62 -0.61 0.02 -28.45
CA PHE A 62 -1.43 0.65 -27.42
C PHE A 62 -2.44 1.60 -28.07
N GLY A 63 -3.73 1.41 -27.78
CA GLY A 63 -4.79 2.28 -28.26
C GLY A 63 -4.60 3.72 -27.77
N GLY A 64 -4.49 4.67 -28.69
CA GLY A 64 -4.19 6.07 -28.34
C GLY A 64 -5.27 6.81 -27.52
N GLN A 65 -6.46 6.21 -27.36
CA GLN A 65 -7.61 6.82 -26.69
C GLN A 65 -7.48 6.76 -25.16
N LEU A 66 -7.75 7.88 -24.49
CA LEU A 66 -7.54 8.06 -23.04
C LEU A 66 -8.21 6.98 -22.16
N ALA A 67 -9.39 6.48 -22.56
CA ALA A 67 -10.11 5.44 -21.82
C ALA A 67 -9.33 4.13 -21.66
N TYR A 68 -8.39 3.83 -22.57
CA TYR A 68 -7.55 2.63 -22.50
C TYR A 68 -6.30 2.79 -21.65
N HIS A 69 -5.95 4.01 -21.27
CA HIS A 69 -4.67 4.24 -20.59
C HIS A 69 -4.64 3.64 -19.18
N VAL A 70 -5.81 3.44 -18.58
CA VAL A 70 -5.95 2.70 -17.31
C VAL A 70 -5.45 1.26 -17.42
N ILE A 71 -5.61 0.58 -18.57
CA ILE A 71 -5.10 -0.80 -18.77
C ILE A 71 -3.68 -0.85 -19.31
N HIS A 72 -3.17 0.24 -19.89
CA HIS A 72 -1.75 0.33 -20.30
C HIS A 72 -0.80 0.19 -19.11
N THR A 73 -1.28 0.58 -17.92
CA THR A 73 -0.55 0.44 -16.65
C THR A 73 -0.10 -0.98 -16.35
N LEU A 74 -0.76 -1.99 -16.93
CA LEU A 74 -0.47 -3.42 -16.73
C LEU A 74 0.80 -3.89 -17.47
N MET A 75 1.27 -3.16 -18.49
CA MET A 75 2.31 -3.64 -19.42
C MET A 75 3.53 -2.72 -19.57
N MET A 76 3.54 -1.52 -18.97
CA MET A 76 4.55 -0.47 -19.23
C MET A 76 5.66 -0.36 -18.16
N SER A 77 6.01 -1.44 -17.47
CA SER A 77 7.04 -1.44 -16.41
C SER A 77 8.34 -2.17 -16.78
N ASP A 78 8.46 -2.70 -18.00
CA ASP A 78 9.66 -3.43 -18.44
C ASP A 78 10.79 -2.48 -18.88
N ARG A 79 11.95 -2.60 -18.22
CA ARG A 79 13.15 -1.79 -18.51
C ARG A 79 13.98 -2.33 -19.68
N LEU A 80 13.69 -3.55 -20.14
CA LEU A 80 14.34 -4.14 -21.31
C LEU A 80 13.56 -3.84 -22.61
N ALA A 81 12.36 -3.27 -22.50
CA ALA A 81 11.58 -2.86 -23.65
C ALA A 81 12.19 -1.66 -24.39
N ALA A 82 11.88 -1.56 -25.69
CA ALA A 82 12.06 -0.36 -26.47
C ALA A 82 10.69 0.29 -26.70
N PHE A 83 10.55 1.57 -26.38
CA PHE A 83 9.32 2.33 -26.59
C PHE A 83 9.41 3.13 -27.88
N VAL A 84 8.41 3.01 -28.75
CA VAL A 84 8.29 3.81 -29.97
C VAL A 84 7.11 4.77 -29.81
N VAL A 85 7.40 6.04 -29.54
CA VAL A 85 6.38 7.07 -29.32
C VAL A 85 6.06 7.75 -30.64
N CYS A 86 4.83 7.58 -31.12
CA CYS A 86 4.38 8.19 -32.37
C CYS A 86 3.71 9.54 -32.11
N VAL A 87 4.17 10.59 -32.80
CA VAL A 87 3.58 11.92 -32.79
C VAL A 87 3.10 12.33 -34.19
N ASP A 88 2.05 13.13 -34.25
CA ASP A 88 1.45 13.61 -35.50
C ASP A 88 2.07 14.94 -35.93
N LEU A 89 2.94 14.93 -36.94
CA LEU A 89 3.60 16.16 -37.43
C LEU A 89 2.68 17.09 -38.23
N SER A 90 1.49 16.65 -38.60
CA SER A 90 0.51 17.51 -39.27
C SER A 90 -0.19 18.49 -38.32
N GLN A 91 0.03 18.33 -37.02
CA GLN A 91 -0.46 19.23 -35.97
C GLN A 91 0.54 20.36 -35.69
N ARG A 92 0.06 21.41 -35.03
CA ARG A 92 0.91 22.53 -34.59
C ARG A 92 1.96 22.06 -33.59
N GLU A 93 3.12 22.74 -33.58
CA GLU A 93 4.26 22.46 -32.70
C GLU A 93 3.86 22.16 -31.24
N GLN A 94 3.06 23.05 -30.66
CA GLN A 94 2.63 22.94 -29.27
C GLN A 94 1.91 21.62 -28.99
N HIS A 95 1.00 21.21 -29.89
CA HIS A 95 0.27 19.95 -29.75
C HIS A 95 1.21 18.74 -29.86
N VAL A 96 2.21 18.79 -30.76
CA VAL A 96 3.19 17.72 -30.91
C VAL A 96 4.02 17.55 -29.63
N LYS A 97 4.49 18.66 -29.06
CA LYS A 97 5.24 18.69 -27.80
C LYS A 97 4.41 18.17 -26.64
N GLU A 98 3.16 18.64 -26.49
CA GLU A 98 2.24 18.17 -25.46
C GLU A 98 1.99 16.66 -25.54
N ARG A 99 1.78 16.11 -26.75
CA ARG A 99 1.58 14.67 -26.93
C ARG A 99 2.85 13.86 -26.65
N ALA A 100 4.03 14.37 -27.00
CA ALA A 100 5.29 13.72 -26.66
C ALA A 100 5.51 13.70 -25.15
N ASN A 101 5.40 14.86 -24.48
CA ASN A 101 5.54 14.99 -23.03
C ASN A 101 4.57 14.07 -22.29
N TYR A 102 3.30 14.06 -22.69
CA TYR A 102 2.28 13.20 -22.11
C TYR A 102 2.69 11.71 -22.11
N TRP A 103 3.13 11.18 -23.26
CA TRP A 103 3.50 9.77 -23.36
C TRP A 103 4.78 9.45 -22.60
N LEU A 104 5.75 10.36 -22.59
CA LEU A 104 7.00 10.18 -21.88
C LEU A 104 6.79 10.24 -20.36
N GLN A 105 5.97 11.16 -19.87
CA GLN A 105 5.54 11.21 -18.47
C GLN A 105 4.83 9.92 -18.08
N PHE A 106 3.92 9.42 -18.92
CA PHE A 106 3.22 8.16 -18.67
C PHE A 106 4.20 6.98 -18.58
N ILE A 107 5.11 6.85 -19.53
CA ILE A 107 6.14 5.78 -19.54
C ILE A 107 7.05 5.89 -18.31
N CYS A 108 7.62 7.06 -18.04
CA CYS A 108 8.53 7.28 -16.92
C CYS A 108 7.86 6.99 -15.57
N THR A 109 6.63 7.46 -15.39
CA THR A 109 5.82 7.17 -14.22
C THR A 109 5.66 5.67 -14.03
N ARG A 110 5.25 4.92 -15.07
CA ARG A 110 5.05 3.47 -14.95
C ARG A 110 6.32 2.69 -14.69
N LEU A 111 7.45 3.13 -15.26
CA LEU A 111 8.76 2.57 -14.95
C LEU A 111 9.10 2.76 -13.46
N GLN A 112 8.96 3.98 -12.92
CA GLN A 112 9.26 4.29 -11.52
C GLN A 112 8.36 3.53 -10.54
N GLN A 113 7.05 3.48 -10.80
CA GLN A 113 6.11 2.67 -10.02
C GLN A 113 6.48 1.18 -10.06
N GLY A 114 6.93 0.68 -11.21
CA GLY A 114 7.47 -0.68 -11.36
C GLY A 114 8.72 -0.92 -10.50
N MET A 115 9.64 0.06 -10.43
CA MET A 115 10.83 -0.02 -9.57
C MET A 115 10.46 -0.10 -8.09
N ALA A 116 9.57 0.78 -7.65
CA ALA A 116 9.11 0.82 -6.26
C ALA A 116 8.41 -0.49 -5.86
N ALA A 117 7.65 -1.10 -6.77
CA ALA A 117 7.04 -2.41 -6.55
C ALA A 117 8.07 -3.55 -6.45
N ALA A 118 9.13 -3.52 -7.26
CA ALA A 118 10.20 -4.53 -7.27
C ALA A 118 11.12 -4.43 -6.05
N ALA A 119 11.47 -3.22 -5.60
CA ALA A 119 12.33 -2.99 -4.43
C ALA A 119 11.77 -3.60 -3.12
N ASN A 120 10.45 -3.78 -3.03
CA ASN A 120 9.78 -4.42 -1.90
C ASN A 120 9.76 -5.96 -1.97
N SER A 121 10.35 -6.58 -2.99
CA SER A 121 10.39 -8.04 -3.13
C SER A 121 11.69 -8.64 -2.59
N ILE A 122 11.56 -9.60 -1.66
CA ILE A 122 12.68 -10.28 -0.99
C ILE A 122 13.56 -10.98 -2.04
N GLY A 123 14.85 -10.65 -2.06
CA GLY A 123 15.85 -11.29 -2.93
C GLY A 123 16.12 -10.60 -4.27
N ALA A 124 15.58 -9.40 -4.52
CA ALA A 124 15.97 -8.62 -5.69
C ALA A 124 17.42 -8.14 -5.53
N ALA A 125 18.34 -8.75 -6.28
CA ALA A 125 19.66 -8.16 -6.50
C ALA A 125 19.48 -6.74 -7.07
N PRO A 126 20.34 -5.77 -6.72
CA PRO A 126 20.30 -4.44 -7.33
C PRO A 126 20.53 -4.63 -8.83
N MET A 127 19.45 -4.62 -9.62
CA MET A 127 19.58 -4.54 -11.07
C MET A 127 20.30 -3.23 -11.35
N THR A 128 21.46 -3.31 -11.99
CA THR A 128 22.11 -2.17 -12.65
C THR A 128 21.03 -1.34 -13.35
N GLU A 129 21.10 -0.03 -13.15
CA GLU A 129 20.13 0.97 -13.61
C GLU A 129 20.07 1.01 -15.14
N VAL A 130 19.39 0.04 -15.73
CA VAL A 130 19.16 -0.02 -17.17
C VAL A 130 18.02 0.93 -17.50
N LYS A 131 18.33 1.98 -18.25
CA LYS A 131 17.35 2.89 -18.83
C LYS A 131 16.78 2.28 -20.10
N PRO A 132 15.45 2.13 -20.23
CA PRO A 132 14.85 1.65 -21.47
C PRO A 132 15.03 2.66 -22.59
N ARG A 133 15.15 2.15 -23.82
CA ARG A 133 15.31 2.99 -25.00
C ARG A 133 13.98 3.54 -25.49
N VAL A 134 13.98 4.80 -25.88
CA VAL A 134 12.80 5.50 -26.38
C VAL A 134 13.12 6.15 -27.72
N ILE A 135 12.30 5.87 -28.73
CA ILE A 135 12.44 6.39 -30.08
C ILE A 135 11.20 7.24 -30.40
N ILE A 136 11.41 8.54 -30.66
CA ILE A 136 10.33 9.43 -31.08
C ILE A 136 10.18 9.37 -32.60
N VAL A 137 8.95 9.12 -33.04
CA VAL A 137 8.59 8.96 -34.45
C VAL A 137 7.55 9.99 -34.85
N GLY A 138 7.91 10.85 -35.80
CA GLY A 138 7.01 11.79 -36.45
C GLY A 138 6.27 11.13 -37.62
N THR A 139 4.95 11.00 -37.49
CA THR A 139 4.05 10.49 -38.52
C THR A 139 3.49 11.62 -39.38
N LYS A 140 2.81 11.29 -40.48
CA LYS A 140 2.10 12.24 -41.37
C LYS A 140 3.00 13.30 -42.02
N LYS A 141 4.26 12.95 -42.29
CA LYS A 141 5.26 13.85 -42.87
C LYS A 141 4.76 14.53 -44.15
N ASP A 142 4.02 13.81 -44.98
CA ASP A 142 3.45 14.28 -46.24
C ASP A 142 2.36 15.34 -46.02
N LEU A 143 1.49 15.15 -45.04
CA LEU A 143 0.47 16.12 -44.69
C LEU A 143 1.07 17.36 -44.01
N ALA A 144 2.04 17.14 -43.14
CA ALA A 144 2.80 18.23 -42.51
C ALA A 144 3.49 19.12 -43.55
N TYR A 145 4.07 18.53 -44.60
CA TYR A 145 4.69 19.26 -45.70
C TYR A 145 3.65 20.05 -46.50
N LYS A 146 2.50 19.45 -46.84
CA LYS A 146 1.38 20.14 -47.50
C LYS A 146 0.88 21.35 -46.68
N ASN A 147 0.95 21.26 -45.36
CA ASN A 147 0.54 22.32 -44.44
C ASN A 147 1.67 23.32 -44.11
N ASN A 148 2.84 23.22 -44.78
CA ASN A 148 4.02 24.05 -44.52
C ASN A 148 4.52 24.02 -43.06
N LEU A 149 4.33 22.88 -42.36
CA LEU A 149 4.78 22.69 -40.97
C LEU A 149 6.19 22.08 -40.87
N VAL A 150 6.67 21.51 -41.97
CA VAL A 150 8.01 20.89 -42.10
C VAL A 150 8.61 21.23 -43.45
N ASP A 151 9.94 21.11 -43.58
CA ASP A 151 10.64 21.28 -44.85
C ASP A 151 10.40 20.11 -45.84
N ALA A 152 11.01 20.19 -47.04
CA ALA A 152 10.89 19.17 -48.08
C ALA A 152 11.36 17.77 -47.66
N ASP A 153 12.33 17.71 -46.73
CA ASP A 153 12.82 16.45 -46.17
C ASP A 153 11.95 15.97 -44.98
N GLY A 154 11.04 16.81 -44.50
CA GLY A 154 10.13 16.56 -43.39
C GLY A 154 10.69 16.95 -42.03
N HIS A 155 11.67 17.85 -41.98
CA HIS A 155 12.18 18.40 -40.74
C HIS A 155 11.31 19.56 -40.26
N PRO A 156 10.75 19.47 -39.04
CA PRO A 156 10.29 20.67 -38.36
C PRO A 156 11.49 21.49 -37.87
N THR A 157 11.41 22.81 -37.98
CA THR A 157 12.44 23.75 -37.52
C THR A 157 12.69 23.63 -36.01
N TRP A 158 11.65 23.32 -35.24
CA TRP A 158 11.68 23.12 -33.79
C TRP A 158 12.10 21.70 -33.36
N GLY A 159 12.24 20.74 -34.29
CA GLY A 159 12.42 19.33 -33.95
C GLY A 159 13.66 19.03 -33.12
N LYS A 160 14.79 19.66 -33.43
CA LYS A 160 16.05 19.47 -32.68
C LYS A 160 15.94 20.02 -31.25
N ALA A 161 15.31 21.18 -31.09
CA ALA A 161 15.10 21.80 -29.78
C ALA A 161 14.15 20.95 -28.93
N MET A 162 13.06 20.43 -29.49
CA MET A 162 12.17 19.50 -28.81
C MET A 162 12.92 18.25 -28.33
N MET A 163 13.75 17.62 -29.18
CA MET A 163 14.47 16.41 -28.74
C MET A 163 15.44 16.69 -27.60
N ALA A 164 16.12 17.84 -27.60
CA ALA A 164 17.01 18.25 -26.51
C ALA A 164 16.23 18.49 -25.20
N ASP A 165 15.09 19.18 -25.27
CA ASP A 165 14.18 19.43 -24.15
C ASP A 165 13.66 18.12 -23.52
N LEU A 166 13.26 17.16 -24.36
CA LEU A 166 12.86 15.83 -23.90
C LEU A 166 14.01 15.06 -23.24
N GLN A 167 15.22 15.15 -23.80
CA GLN A 167 16.40 14.48 -23.21
C GLN A 167 16.79 15.10 -21.87
N ASP A 168 16.69 16.43 -21.74
CA ASP A 168 16.94 17.14 -20.49
C ASP A 168 15.92 16.76 -19.41
N THR A 169 14.62 16.76 -19.78
CA THR A 169 13.52 16.48 -18.85
C THR A 169 13.49 15.02 -18.41
N PHE A 170 13.65 14.05 -19.33
CA PHE A 170 13.39 12.63 -19.04
C PHE A 170 14.65 11.76 -18.99
N GLY A 171 15.83 12.31 -19.33
CA GLY A 171 17.07 11.56 -19.53
C GLY A 171 17.62 10.89 -18.28
N HIS A 172 17.21 11.31 -17.08
CA HIS A 172 17.54 10.62 -15.84
C HIS A 172 16.83 9.27 -15.69
N ILE A 173 15.69 9.05 -16.36
CA ILE A 173 14.87 7.82 -16.25
C ILE A 173 15.00 6.94 -17.50
N ILE A 174 15.02 7.54 -18.70
CA ILE A 174 14.97 6.84 -19.98
C ILE A 174 16.08 7.29 -20.95
N ASP A 175 16.42 6.46 -21.92
CA ASP A 175 17.41 6.79 -22.97
C ASP A 175 16.68 7.16 -24.27
N ILE A 176 16.58 8.45 -24.56
CA ILE A 176 15.87 8.96 -25.75
C ILE A 176 16.84 9.09 -26.93
N HIS A 177 16.51 8.44 -28.04
CA HIS A 177 17.26 8.57 -29.30
C HIS A 177 17.30 10.03 -29.75
N SER A 178 18.51 10.55 -30.03
CA SER A 178 18.76 11.99 -30.24
C SER A 178 18.08 12.63 -31.45
N THR A 179 17.58 11.81 -32.38
CA THR A 179 16.98 12.30 -33.63
C THR A 179 15.53 11.86 -33.76
N LEU A 180 14.66 12.81 -34.10
CA LEU A 180 13.27 12.57 -34.50
C LEU A 180 13.22 11.84 -35.85
N ILE A 181 12.79 10.58 -35.86
CA ILE A 181 12.61 9.79 -37.09
C ILE A 181 11.27 10.18 -37.71
N ARG A 182 11.23 10.61 -38.99
CA ARG A 182 9.96 10.99 -39.66
C ARG A 182 9.62 10.08 -40.80
N PHE A 183 8.37 9.64 -40.94
CA PHE A 183 7.97 8.93 -42.16
C PHE A 183 6.52 9.12 -42.53
N THR A 184 6.25 8.87 -43.81
CA THR A 184 4.92 8.72 -44.39
C THR A 184 4.52 7.25 -44.28
N CYS A 185 3.38 6.95 -43.66
CA CYS A 185 2.96 5.56 -43.40
C CYS A 185 2.71 4.72 -44.66
N PHE A 186 2.60 5.35 -45.83
CA PHE A 186 2.28 4.73 -47.12
C PHE A 186 3.50 4.27 -47.94
N LEU A 187 4.71 4.74 -47.61
CA LEU A 187 5.95 4.40 -48.33
C LEU A 187 6.86 3.56 -47.43
N ASP A 188 6.70 2.23 -47.50
CA ASP A 188 7.33 1.23 -46.62
C ASP A 188 8.83 1.00 -46.86
N LYS A 189 9.37 1.56 -47.95
CA LYS A 189 10.77 1.45 -48.39
C LYS A 189 11.61 2.73 -48.22
N GLY A 190 11.10 3.73 -47.50
CA GLY A 190 11.83 4.99 -47.26
C GLY A 190 13.05 4.85 -46.34
N ARG A 191 14.08 5.70 -46.53
CA ARG A 191 15.30 5.77 -45.69
C ARG A 191 14.99 5.82 -44.18
N ASN A 192 13.91 6.49 -43.80
CA ASN A 192 13.52 6.66 -42.40
C ASN A 192 12.89 5.41 -41.76
N PHE A 193 12.22 4.55 -42.54
CA PHE A 193 11.80 3.23 -42.04
C PHE A 193 13.02 2.32 -41.81
N ASN A 194 14.06 2.42 -42.66
CA ASN A 194 15.31 1.71 -42.44
C ASN A 194 16.05 2.19 -41.19
N ALA A 195 16.05 3.50 -40.92
CA ALA A 195 16.60 4.05 -39.68
C ALA A 195 15.92 3.46 -38.44
N LEU A 196 14.58 3.42 -38.41
CA LEU A 196 13.84 2.80 -37.30
C LEU A 196 14.13 1.29 -37.18
N ARG A 197 14.16 0.55 -38.29
CA ARG A 197 14.54 -0.88 -38.29
C ARG A 197 15.93 -1.09 -37.69
N LEU A 198 16.89 -0.27 -38.09
CA LEU A 198 18.27 -0.35 -37.61
C LEU A 198 18.34 -0.13 -36.10
N GLU A 199 17.66 0.89 -35.57
CA GLU A 199 17.62 1.15 -34.13
C GLU A 199 16.98 0.00 -33.34
N LEU A 200 15.89 -0.58 -33.84
CA LEU A 200 15.24 -1.74 -33.20
C LEU A 200 16.14 -2.98 -33.24
N VAL A 201 16.83 -3.24 -34.34
CA VAL A 201 17.82 -4.34 -34.45
C VAL A 201 19.00 -4.09 -33.51
N ARG A 202 19.50 -2.86 -33.40
CA ARG A 202 20.56 -2.49 -32.45
C ARG A 202 20.14 -2.75 -31.00
N HIS A 203 18.91 -2.41 -30.63
CA HIS A 203 18.38 -2.71 -29.30
C HIS A 203 18.28 -4.21 -29.05
N TRP A 204 17.77 -4.96 -30.04
CA TRP A 204 17.69 -6.42 -29.97
C TRP A 204 19.07 -7.09 -29.84
N ARG A 205 20.07 -6.65 -30.61
CA ARG A 205 21.46 -7.12 -30.48
C ARG A 205 22.03 -6.81 -29.11
N TRP A 206 21.85 -5.58 -28.62
CA TRP A 206 22.27 -5.19 -27.28
C TRP A 206 21.66 -6.08 -26.18
N LEU A 207 20.38 -6.47 -26.29
CA LEU A 207 19.77 -7.43 -25.36
C LEU A 207 20.34 -8.85 -25.51
N LYS A 208 20.54 -9.32 -26.75
CA LYS A 208 21.10 -10.64 -27.06
C LYS A 208 22.53 -10.79 -26.51
N ASP A 209 23.35 -9.76 -26.67
CA ASP A 209 24.75 -9.75 -26.26
C ASP A 209 24.94 -9.79 -24.73
N ARG A 210 23.90 -9.47 -23.96
CA ARG A 210 23.90 -9.61 -22.50
C ARG A 210 23.83 -11.07 -22.01
N GLN A 211 23.78 -12.05 -22.92
CA GLN A 211 23.76 -13.49 -22.63
C GLN A 211 22.76 -13.86 -21.53
N LEU A 212 21.50 -13.42 -21.68
CA LEU A 212 20.43 -13.84 -20.77
C LEU A 212 20.21 -15.35 -20.93
N GLU A 213 20.81 -16.15 -20.05
CA GLU A 213 20.63 -17.61 -20.03
C GLU A 213 19.19 -17.94 -19.62
N VAL A 214 18.43 -18.53 -20.54
CA VAL A 214 17.07 -18.98 -20.29
C VAL A 214 17.10 -20.48 -20.03
N PRO A 215 16.67 -20.97 -18.85
CA PRO A 215 16.64 -22.39 -18.56
C PRO A 215 15.81 -23.16 -19.60
N LYS A 216 16.32 -24.32 -20.04
CA LYS A 216 15.69 -25.15 -21.09
C LYS A 216 14.22 -25.46 -20.80
N VAL A 217 13.88 -25.70 -19.53
CA VAL A 217 12.50 -25.94 -19.06
C VAL A 217 11.52 -24.86 -19.50
N VAL A 218 11.94 -23.59 -19.53
CA VAL A 218 11.09 -22.47 -19.97
C VAL A 218 10.73 -22.60 -21.44
N SER A 219 11.69 -23.01 -22.28
CA SER A 219 11.48 -23.17 -23.72
C SER A 219 10.55 -24.35 -24.04
N GLU A 220 10.70 -25.47 -23.32
CA GLU A 220 9.86 -26.66 -23.49
C GLU A 220 8.42 -26.38 -23.03
N VAL A 221 8.25 -25.77 -21.85
CA VAL A 221 6.92 -25.35 -21.35
C VAL A 221 6.28 -24.34 -22.32
N ALA A 222 7.00 -23.30 -22.76
CA ALA A 222 6.46 -22.30 -23.67
C ALA A 222 5.96 -22.89 -25.00
N ALA A 223 6.62 -23.94 -25.51
CA ALA A 223 6.16 -24.64 -26.72
C ALA A 223 4.81 -25.35 -26.49
N ILE A 224 4.65 -26.03 -25.35
CA ILE A 224 3.39 -26.68 -24.97
C ILE A 224 2.27 -25.65 -24.77
N LEU A 225 2.58 -24.53 -24.11
CA LEU A 225 1.61 -23.47 -23.83
C LEU A 225 1.07 -22.82 -25.12
N LYS A 226 1.87 -22.74 -26.19
CA LYS A 226 1.37 -22.28 -27.50
C LYS A 226 0.28 -23.18 -28.06
N THR A 227 0.37 -24.48 -27.83
CA THR A 227 -0.65 -25.44 -28.26
C THR A 227 -1.91 -25.31 -27.38
N ALA A 228 -1.72 -25.21 -26.06
CA ALA A 228 -2.83 -25.02 -25.11
C ALA A 228 -3.59 -23.70 -25.33
N GLN A 229 -2.90 -22.65 -25.79
CA GLN A 229 -3.49 -21.36 -26.16
C GLN A 229 -4.51 -21.49 -27.31
N LEU A 230 -4.30 -22.41 -28.25
CA LEU A 230 -5.22 -22.65 -29.38
C LEU A 230 -6.51 -23.35 -28.94
N GLU A 231 -6.45 -24.13 -27.86
CA GLU A 231 -7.61 -24.80 -27.26
C GLU A 231 -8.44 -23.85 -26.42
N CYS A 232 -7.78 -23.08 -25.54
CA CYS A 232 -8.42 -22.12 -24.66
C CYS A 232 -7.49 -20.93 -24.36
N PRO A 233 -7.97 -19.67 -24.42
CA PRO A 233 -7.15 -18.50 -24.12
C PRO A 233 -6.82 -18.35 -22.63
N LEU A 234 -7.49 -19.11 -21.75
CA LEU A 234 -7.42 -19.02 -20.29
C LEU A 234 -7.45 -20.41 -19.66
N TRP A 235 -6.62 -20.64 -18.66
CA TRP A 235 -6.51 -21.92 -17.95
C TRP A 235 -6.40 -21.70 -16.45
N LYS A 236 -6.85 -22.68 -15.66
CA LYS A 236 -6.44 -22.76 -14.25
C LYS A 236 -5.00 -23.23 -14.16
N VAL A 237 -4.28 -22.79 -13.13
CA VAL A 237 -2.84 -23.11 -12.98
C VAL A 237 -2.64 -24.63 -12.85
N GLY A 238 -3.45 -25.29 -12.01
CA GLY A 238 -3.38 -26.75 -11.82
C GLY A 238 -3.67 -27.55 -13.09
N ASP A 239 -4.75 -27.21 -13.79
CA ASP A 239 -5.15 -27.88 -15.04
C ASP A 239 -4.09 -27.69 -16.14
N LEU A 240 -3.47 -26.51 -16.17
CA LEU A 240 -2.40 -26.22 -17.13
C LEU A 240 -1.12 -26.99 -16.81
N LEU A 241 -0.77 -27.16 -15.53
CA LEU A 241 0.36 -27.98 -15.11
C LEU A 241 0.13 -29.45 -15.49
N GLU A 242 -1.09 -29.97 -15.26
CA GLU A 242 -1.45 -31.33 -15.67
C GLU A 242 -1.36 -31.51 -17.19
N ARG A 243 -1.80 -30.51 -17.96
CA ARG A 243 -1.61 -30.48 -19.42
C ARG A 243 -0.13 -30.54 -19.77
N VAL A 244 0.74 -29.76 -19.12
CA VAL A 244 2.19 -29.79 -19.37
C VAL A 244 2.77 -31.18 -19.10
N HIS A 245 2.41 -31.82 -17.98
CA HIS A 245 2.84 -33.18 -17.66
C HIS A 245 2.42 -34.18 -18.75
N LYS A 246 1.13 -34.16 -19.14
CA LYS A 246 0.55 -35.06 -20.16
C LYS A 246 1.09 -34.86 -21.58
N SER A 247 1.65 -33.68 -21.88
CA SER A 247 2.20 -33.36 -23.20
C SER A 247 3.60 -33.89 -23.43
N SER A 248 4.21 -34.47 -22.41
CA SER A 248 5.59 -34.93 -22.45
C SER A 248 5.71 -36.17 -23.32
N GLU A 249 6.45 -36.06 -24.42
CA GLU A 249 6.59 -37.14 -25.41
C GLU A 249 7.31 -38.38 -24.84
N HIS A 250 8.14 -38.21 -23.80
CA HIS A 250 8.93 -39.27 -23.15
C HIS A 250 8.97 -39.10 -21.62
N GLU A 251 9.09 -40.21 -20.88
CA GLU A 251 9.10 -40.27 -19.40
C GLU A 251 10.25 -39.46 -18.75
N PHE A 252 11.34 -39.24 -19.49
CA PHE A 252 12.51 -38.46 -19.04
C PHE A 252 12.49 -36.99 -19.47
N ALA A 253 11.43 -36.50 -20.11
CA ALA A 253 11.33 -35.09 -20.46
C ALA A 253 11.27 -34.23 -19.19
N VAL A 254 11.90 -33.05 -19.21
CA VAL A 254 11.93 -32.12 -18.05
C VAL A 254 10.51 -31.69 -17.64
N THR A 255 9.57 -31.75 -18.59
CA THR A 255 8.15 -31.46 -18.39
C THR A 255 7.34 -32.60 -17.79
N ALA A 256 7.83 -33.85 -17.80
CA ALA A 256 7.03 -35.03 -17.39
C ALA A 256 6.81 -35.11 -15.86
N ALA A 257 7.76 -34.59 -15.08
CA ALA A 257 7.72 -34.54 -13.63
C ALA A 257 8.04 -33.13 -13.10
N LEU A 258 7.63 -32.10 -13.85
CA LEU A 258 7.96 -30.71 -13.54
C LEU A 258 7.37 -30.29 -12.18
N PRO A 259 8.19 -29.90 -11.18
CA PRO A 259 7.68 -29.45 -9.90
C PRO A 259 6.87 -28.15 -10.02
N GLU A 260 5.80 -28.03 -9.24
CA GLU A 260 4.88 -26.88 -9.27
C GLU A 260 5.58 -25.54 -9.02
N ASN A 261 6.54 -25.50 -8.10
CA ASN A 261 7.32 -24.29 -7.83
C ASN A 261 8.16 -23.84 -9.04
N ILE A 262 8.74 -24.77 -9.81
CA ILE A 262 9.49 -24.46 -11.04
C ILE A 262 8.53 -24.02 -12.15
N PHE A 263 7.35 -24.65 -12.23
CA PHE A 263 6.30 -24.21 -13.16
C PHE A 263 5.84 -22.78 -12.86
N HIS A 264 5.59 -22.44 -11.59
CA HIS A 264 5.27 -21.08 -11.19
C HIS A 264 6.38 -20.07 -11.51
N LEU A 265 7.65 -20.43 -11.29
CA LEU A 265 8.77 -19.58 -11.71
C LEU A 265 8.81 -19.39 -13.23
N THR A 266 8.50 -20.45 -13.98
CA THR A 266 8.40 -20.40 -15.44
C THR A 266 7.27 -19.48 -15.90
N LEU A 267 6.07 -19.61 -15.32
CA LEU A 267 4.94 -18.72 -15.62
C LEU A 267 5.25 -17.26 -15.27
N ARG A 268 5.93 -17.00 -14.15
CA ARG A 268 6.36 -15.64 -13.76
C ARG A 268 7.36 -15.06 -14.76
N TYR A 269 8.30 -15.87 -15.24
CA TYR A 269 9.25 -15.44 -16.26
C TYR A 269 8.54 -15.13 -17.59
N LEU A 270 7.64 -16.00 -18.04
CA LEU A 270 6.84 -15.81 -19.25
C LEU A 270 5.89 -14.60 -19.14
N HIS A 271 5.38 -14.33 -17.93
CA HIS A 271 4.62 -13.12 -17.62
C HIS A 271 5.47 -11.85 -17.75
N ALA A 272 6.67 -11.85 -17.18
CA ALA A 272 7.59 -10.72 -17.29
C ALA A 272 7.99 -10.43 -18.75
N ARG A 273 8.11 -11.47 -19.59
CA ARG A 273 8.35 -11.35 -21.04
C ARG A 273 7.07 -11.02 -21.83
N GLY A 274 5.90 -11.08 -21.20
CA GLY A 274 4.60 -10.83 -21.81
C GLY A 274 4.10 -11.90 -22.78
N ASP A 275 4.61 -13.15 -22.70
CA ASP A 275 4.06 -14.27 -23.48
C ASP A 275 2.66 -14.67 -23.04
N LEU A 276 2.43 -14.56 -21.74
CA LEU A 276 1.18 -14.83 -21.08
C LEU A 276 1.00 -13.78 -19.99
N LEU A 277 -0.18 -13.72 -19.39
CA LEU A 277 -0.44 -12.86 -18.25
C LEU A 277 -0.87 -13.71 -17.06
N TRP A 278 -0.20 -13.53 -15.92
CA TRP A 278 -0.54 -14.24 -14.69
C TRP A 278 -0.40 -13.32 -13.47
N TYR A 279 -1.55 -12.93 -12.92
CA TYR A 279 -1.62 -12.01 -11.78
C TYR A 279 -1.62 -12.77 -10.45
N TYR A 280 -0.58 -13.60 -10.23
CA TYR A 280 -0.47 -14.51 -9.07
C TYR A 280 -0.56 -13.83 -7.69
N LYS A 281 -0.35 -12.52 -7.62
CA LYS A 281 -0.46 -11.72 -6.37
C LYS A 281 -1.91 -11.32 -6.05
N LEU A 282 -2.85 -11.50 -6.98
CA LEU A 282 -4.26 -11.17 -6.80
C LEU A 282 -5.04 -12.44 -6.44
N PRO A 283 -5.54 -12.60 -5.19
CA PRO A 283 -6.07 -13.89 -4.70
C PRO A 283 -7.12 -14.57 -5.60
N SER A 284 -7.99 -13.79 -6.22
CA SER A 284 -9.07 -14.25 -7.11
C SER A 284 -8.64 -14.63 -8.53
N LEU A 285 -7.49 -14.13 -8.98
CA LEU A 285 -6.88 -14.44 -10.28
C LEU A 285 -5.60 -15.28 -10.11
N ALA A 286 -5.23 -15.61 -8.88
CA ALA A 286 -3.98 -16.30 -8.57
C ALA A 286 -3.95 -17.70 -9.20
N ASP A 287 -5.10 -18.34 -9.32
CA ASP A 287 -5.26 -19.65 -9.95
C ASP A 287 -5.56 -19.57 -11.46
N VAL A 288 -5.47 -18.39 -12.10
CA VAL A 288 -5.87 -18.21 -13.50
C VAL A 288 -4.73 -17.64 -14.34
N VAL A 289 -4.36 -18.37 -15.40
CA VAL A 289 -3.34 -17.98 -16.38
C VAL A 289 -4.00 -17.60 -17.70
N PHE A 290 -3.71 -16.40 -18.19
CA PHE A 290 -4.16 -15.92 -19.49
C PHE A 290 -3.07 -16.22 -20.53
N LEU A 291 -3.23 -17.33 -21.25
CA LEU A 291 -2.29 -17.75 -22.31
C LEU A 291 -2.34 -16.86 -23.54
N SER A 292 -3.46 -16.16 -23.76
CA SER A 292 -3.58 -15.18 -24.83
C SER A 292 -3.65 -13.75 -24.25
N PRO A 293 -2.54 -12.99 -24.23
CA PRO A 293 -2.55 -11.58 -23.88
C PRO A 293 -3.51 -10.76 -24.75
N ASN A 294 -3.64 -11.09 -26.03
CA ASN A 294 -4.60 -10.44 -26.94
C ASN A 294 -6.04 -10.61 -26.46
N TRP A 295 -6.42 -11.83 -26.08
CA TRP A 295 -7.78 -12.08 -25.61
C TRP A 295 -8.11 -11.22 -24.38
N LEU A 296 -7.19 -11.15 -23.41
CA LEU A 296 -7.41 -10.33 -22.21
C LEU A 296 -7.41 -8.82 -22.51
N LEU A 297 -6.38 -8.32 -23.18
CA LEU A 297 -6.12 -6.89 -23.30
C LEU A 297 -6.93 -6.20 -24.42
N HIS A 298 -7.27 -6.94 -25.48
CA HIS A 298 -8.05 -6.44 -26.61
C HIS A 298 -9.52 -6.90 -26.53
N ASP A 299 -9.76 -8.21 -26.46
CA ASP A 299 -11.12 -8.77 -26.61
C ASP A 299 -11.97 -8.62 -25.33
N VAL A 300 -11.35 -8.65 -24.15
CA VAL A 300 -12.01 -8.46 -22.86
C VAL A 300 -11.91 -7.01 -22.39
N MET A 301 -10.72 -6.55 -21.99
CA MET A 301 -10.53 -5.22 -21.41
C MET A 301 -10.71 -4.08 -22.43
N GLY A 302 -10.16 -4.24 -23.64
CA GLY A 302 -10.32 -3.27 -24.72
C GLY A 302 -11.78 -3.10 -25.15
N LYS A 303 -12.56 -4.17 -25.12
CA LYS A 303 -14.00 -4.13 -25.36
C LYS A 303 -14.78 -3.54 -24.17
N ALA A 304 -14.39 -3.86 -22.94
CA ALA A 304 -15.05 -3.33 -21.73
C ALA A 304 -14.92 -1.81 -21.61
N LEU A 305 -13.76 -1.26 -21.98
CA LEU A 305 -13.45 0.16 -21.83
C LEU A 305 -13.69 0.99 -23.10
N GLN A 306 -14.46 0.46 -24.06
CA GLN A 306 -14.64 1.09 -25.37
C GLN A 306 -14.98 2.59 -25.27
N PRO A 307 -14.12 3.48 -25.81
CA PRO A 307 -14.40 4.91 -25.90
C PRO A 307 -15.33 5.22 -27.08
N LYS A 308 -15.83 6.45 -27.13
CA LYS A 308 -16.56 6.95 -28.30
C LYS A 308 -15.64 6.95 -29.53
N GLY A 309 -16.16 6.54 -30.68
CA GLY A 309 -15.41 6.52 -31.94
C GLY A 309 -14.44 5.35 -32.11
N VAL A 310 -14.55 4.29 -31.30
CA VAL A 310 -13.92 2.99 -31.55
C VAL A 310 -15.05 1.97 -31.75
N ALA A 311 -14.99 1.17 -32.80
CA ALA A 311 -16.04 0.21 -33.15
C ALA A 311 -15.63 -1.23 -32.82
N CYS A 312 -15.74 -1.64 -31.55
CA CYS A 312 -15.44 -3.02 -31.12
C CYS A 312 -16.61 -3.73 -30.42
N GLY A 313 -17.83 -3.19 -30.48
CA GLY A 313 -19.04 -3.82 -29.94
C GLY A 313 -19.08 -3.95 -28.42
N GLY A 314 -18.35 -3.09 -27.71
CA GLY A 314 -18.16 -3.11 -26.27
C GLY A 314 -19.19 -2.35 -25.45
N LEU A 315 -18.88 -2.18 -24.16
CA LEU A 315 -19.80 -1.57 -23.20
C LEU A 315 -20.05 -0.08 -23.51
N ARG A 316 -21.29 0.35 -23.26
CA ARG A 316 -21.73 1.74 -23.43
C ARG A 316 -22.31 2.28 -22.13
N PRO A 317 -21.48 2.51 -21.10
CA PRO A 317 -21.94 2.98 -19.79
C PRO A 317 -22.66 4.33 -19.90
N LYS A 318 -23.71 4.51 -19.12
CA LYS A 318 -24.35 5.81 -18.89
C LYS A 318 -23.85 6.35 -17.56
N ARG A 319 -23.15 7.49 -17.56
CA ARG A 319 -22.49 8.07 -16.38
C ARG A 319 -21.61 7.04 -15.63
N GLY A 320 -20.84 6.24 -16.38
CA GLY A 320 -20.00 5.17 -15.83
C GLY A 320 -20.72 3.87 -15.44
N VAL A 321 -22.06 3.82 -15.43
CA VAL A 321 -22.81 2.64 -14.96
C VAL A 321 -23.20 1.69 -16.10
N VAL A 322 -23.01 0.38 -15.88
CA VAL A 322 -23.50 -0.72 -16.72
C VAL A 322 -24.31 -1.72 -15.90
N SER A 323 -25.26 -2.40 -16.54
CA SER A 323 -25.98 -3.53 -15.94
C SER A 323 -25.32 -4.86 -16.25
N PHE A 324 -25.64 -5.89 -15.47
CA PHE A 324 -25.22 -7.26 -15.77
C PHE A 324 -25.63 -7.70 -17.19
N SER A 325 -26.84 -7.34 -17.64
CA SER A 325 -27.33 -7.65 -18.99
C SER A 325 -26.52 -6.97 -20.10
N ASP A 326 -26.02 -5.75 -19.86
CA ASP A 326 -25.14 -5.06 -20.81
C ASP A 326 -23.81 -5.83 -20.97
N ILE A 327 -23.27 -6.36 -19.88
CA ILE A 327 -22.07 -7.20 -19.88
C ILE A 327 -22.36 -8.51 -20.61
N SER A 328 -23.48 -9.19 -20.33
CA SER A 328 -23.85 -10.41 -21.03
C SER A 328 -23.95 -10.23 -22.54
N ALA A 329 -24.60 -9.16 -22.99
CA ALA A 329 -24.75 -8.87 -24.42
C ALA A 329 -23.41 -8.48 -25.07
N ALA A 330 -22.57 -7.70 -24.39
CA ALA A 330 -21.29 -7.27 -24.94
C ALA A 330 -20.26 -8.40 -25.05
N PHE A 331 -20.31 -9.41 -24.19
CA PHE A 331 -19.29 -10.48 -24.13
C PHE A 331 -19.80 -11.86 -24.56
N GLU A 332 -20.98 -11.93 -25.17
CA GLU A 332 -21.51 -13.16 -25.77
C GLU A 332 -20.49 -13.79 -26.73
N GLY A 333 -20.22 -15.09 -26.53
CA GLY A 333 -19.23 -15.84 -27.31
C GLY A 333 -17.75 -15.52 -27.02
N ILE A 334 -17.44 -14.59 -26.10
CA ILE A 334 -16.07 -14.22 -25.73
C ILE A 334 -15.71 -14.74 -24.33
N ALA A 335 -16.54 -14.44 -23.34
CA ALA A 335 -16.31 -14.77 -21.93
C ALA A 335 -17.62 -14.80 -21.15
N SER A 336 -17.68 -15.53 -20.03
CA SER A 336 -18.84 -15.44 -19.13
C SER A 336 -18.90 -14.05 -18.46
N PRO A 337 -20.09 -13.49 -18.21
CA PRO A 337 -20.24 -12.19 -17.57
C PRO A 337 -19.54 -12.13 -16.20
N GLU A 338 -19.59 -13.20 -15.42
CA GLU A 338 -18.96 -13.33 -14.11
C GLU A 338 -17.44 -13.23 -14.20
N LEU A 339 -16.84 -13.89 -15.21
CA LEU A 339 -15.40 -13.82 -15.43
C LEU A 339 -14.99 -12.40 -15.81
N VAL A 340 -15.75 -11.74 -16.69
CA VAL A 340 -15.49 -10.33 -17.07
C VAL A 340 -15.58 -9.42 -15.86
N ILE A 341 -16.64 -9.54 -15.04
CA ILE A 341 -16.81 -8.75 -13.81
C ILE A 341 -15.63 -8.99 -12.88
N SER A 342 -15.23 -10.25 -12.66
CA SER A 342 -14.08 -10.59 -11.83
C SER A 342 -12.80 -9.94 -12.37
N ILE A 343 -12.50 -10.06 -13.67
CA ILE A 343 -11.32 -9.45 -14.29
C ILE A 343 -11.32 -7.93 -14.07
N LEU A 344 -12.44 -7.26 -14.31
CA LEU A 344 -12.54 -5.80 -14.19
C LEU A 344 -12.43 -5.34 -12.74
N GLN A 345 -13.04 -6.02 -11.77
CA GLN A 345 -12.95 -5.69 -10.35
C GLN A 345 -11.51 -5.85 -9.84
N HIS A 346 -10.82 -6.92 -10.23
CA HIS A 346 -9.45 -7.19 -9.79
C HIS A 346 -8.42 -6.29 -10.46
N ALA A 347 -8.70 -5.83 -11.67
CA ALA A 347 -7.94 -4.76 -12.31
C ALA A 347 -8.30 -3.36 -11.78
N LEU A 348 -9.15 -3.26 -10.75
CA LEU A 348 -9.67 -2.00 -10.17
C LEU A 348 -10.39 -1.09 -11.17
N LEU A 349 -10.91 -1.66 -12.25
CA LEU A 349 -11.61 -0.97 -13.33
C LEU A 349 -13.11 -0.81 -13.06
N CYS A 350 -13.67 -1.61 -12.13
CA CYS A 350 -15.06 -1.46 -11.73
C CYS A 350 -15.33 -1.91 -10.29
N PHE A 351 -16.48 -1.52 -9.77
CA PHE A 351 -17.06 -2.05 -8.53
C PHE A 351 -18.57 -2.24 -8.67
N GLU A 352 -19.14 -3.14 -7.85
CA GLU A 352 -20.58 -3.41 -7.86
C GLU A 352 -21.33 -2.37 -7.03
N LEU A 353 -22.38 -1.79 -7.60
CA LEU A 353 -23.28 -0.85 -6.92
C LEU A 353 -24.42 -1.60 -6.24
N PRO A 354 -25.11 -0.98 -5.26
CA PRO A 354 -26.36 -1.51 -4.73
C PRO A 354 -27.36 -1.82 -5.86
N GLN A 355 -28.06 -2.94 -5.71
CA GLN A 355 -29.09 -3.35 -6.65
C GLN A 355 -30.12 -2.23 -6.83
N ASN A 356 -30.64 -2.08 -8.05
CA ASN A 356 -31.72 -1.13 -8.26
C ASN A 356 -33.04 -1.64 -7.63
N GLU A 357 -34.08 -0.80 -7.65
CA GLU A 357 -35.43 -1.14 -7.15
C GLU A 357 -36.04 -2.41 -7.79
N ARG A 358 -35.50 -2.86 -8.94
CA ARG A 358 -35.92 -4.07 -9.65
C ARG A 358 -35.00 -5.27 -9.40
N GLY A 359 -34.11 -5.20 -8.39
CA GLY A 359 -33.17 -6.27 -8.03
C GLY A 359 -32.06 -6.54 -9.04
N ARG A 360 -31.85 -5.66 -10.04
CA ARG A 360 -30.82 -5.86 -11.07
C ARG A 360 -29.46 -5.40 -10.59
N ARG A 361 -28.46 -6.26 -10.79
CA ARG A 361 -27.04 -5.97 -10.53
C ARG A 361 -26.51 -4.89 -11.48
N ARG A 362 -25.72 -3.97 -10.94
CA ARG A 362 -25.14 -2.82 -11.66
C ARG A 362 -23.70 -2.63 -11.24
N PHE A 363 -22.88 -2.15 -12.15
CA PHE A 363 -21.45 -1.96 -11.96
C PHE A 363 -21.05 -0.55 -12.39
N MET A 364 -20.20 0.08 -11.58
CA MET A 364 -19.61 1.38 -11.87
C MET A 364 -18.23 1.20 -12.50
N LEU A 365 -17.98 1.86 -13.63
CA LEU A 365 -16.68 1.97 -14.30
C LEU A 365 -16.19 3.42 -14.17
N PRO A 366 -15.37 3.75 -13.15
CA PRO A 366 -15.00 5.13 -12.87
C PRO A 366 -14.26 5.81 -14.03
N SER A 367 -13.41 5.07 -14.75
CA SER A 367 -12.70 5.56 -15.95
C SER A 367 -13.62 5.90 -17.14
N ARG A 368 -14.91 5.55 -17.05
CA ARG A 368 -15.93 5.85 -18.07
C ARG A 368 -16.94 6.90 -17.59
N VAL A 369 -16.67 7.56 -16.47
CA VAL A 369 -17.38 8.79 -16.07
C VAL A 369 -16.80 9.96 -16.86
N GLU A 370 -17.65 10.68 -17.59
CA GLU A 370 -17.22 11.79 -18.47
C GLU A 370 -17.47 13.17 -17.85
N GLU A 371 -18.36 13.25 -16.86
CA GLU A 371 -18.76 14.49 -16.20
C GLU A 371 -17.71 14.91 -15.17
N ASP A 372 -17.27 16.17 -15.22
CA ASP A 372 -16.52 16.79 -14.13
C ASP A 372 -17.46 17.24 -13.03
N VAL A 373 -16.94 17.32 -11.81
CA VAL A 373 -17.68 17.88 -10.69
C VAL A 373 -17.84 19.39 -10.84
N ASP A 374 -19.02 19.88 -10.49
CA ASP A 374 -19.22 21.27 -10.14
C ASP A 374 -18.85 21.45 -8.67
N VAL A 375 -17.62 21.90 -8.41
CA VAL A 375 -17.09 22.04 -7.04
C VAL A 375 -17.94 23.00 -6.21
N ASP A 376 -18.45 24.08 -6.83
CA ASP A 376 -19.24 25.06 -6.13
C ASP A 376 -20.56 24.43 -5.69
N LYS A 377 -21.23 23.69 -6.56
CA LYS A 377 -22.48 22.99 -6.21
C LYS A 377 -22.27 21.87 -5.17
N GLU A 378 -21.22 21.07 -5.32
CA GLU A 378 -21.06 19.85 -4.51
C GLU A 378 -20.33 20.08 -3.18
N TRP A 379 -19.55 21.17 -3.07
CA TRP A 379 -18.80 21.53 -1.87
C TRP A 379 -19.32 22.79 -1.15
N ARG A 380 -19.83 23.82 -1.87
CA ARG A 380 -20.54 24.93 -1.22
C ARG A 380 -21.96 24.48 -0.83
N GLN A 381 -22.49 25.06 0.24
CA GLN A 381 -23.82 24.74 0.74
C GLN A 381 -24.91 25.21 -0.24
N HIS A 382 -26.03 24.48 -0.28
CA HIS A 382 -27.27 24.93 -0.91
C HIS A 382 -27.85 26.10 -0.11
N GLU A 383 -28.31 27.15 -0.80
CA GLU A 383 -28.95 28.33 -0.19
C GLU A 383 -30.27 28.01 0.54
N ASP A 384 -30.84 26.80 0.33
CA ASP A 384 -32.15 26.36 0.83
C ASP A 384 -32.07 25.42 2.07
N ASP A 385 -30.88 25.10 2.59
CA ASP A 385 -30.75 24.34 3.85
C ASP A 385 -30.78 25.30 5.04
N ASP A 386 -31.94 25.39 5.72
CA ASP A 386 -32.19 26.19 6.94
C ASP A 386 -31.27 25.84 8.14
N ASP A 387 -30.38 24.86 7.99
CA ASP A 387 -29.45 24.35 9.00
C ASP A 387 -28.07 25.03 8.84
N HIS A 388 -28.06 26.35 9.06
CA HIS A 388 -26.91 27.24 8.85
C HIS A 388 -25.61 26.76 9.54
N ASP A 389 -24.50 26.75 8.78
CA ASP A 389 -23.12 27.00 9.24
C ASP A 389 -22.46 26.09 10.32
N ASN A 390 -23.05 24.95 10.68
CA ASN A 390 -22.58 24.18 11.86
C ASN A 390 -21.48 23.12 11.56
N TRP A 391 -20.51 23.44 10.70
CA TRP A 391 -19.32 22.59 10.50
C TRP A 391 -18.19 23.02 11.45
N ALA A 392 -18.04 22.27 12.55
CA ALA A 392 -17.07 22.57 13.60
C ALA A 392 -15.61 22.50 13.11
N VAL A 393 -15.30 21.58 12.20
CA VAL A 393 -13.92 21.32 11.74
C VAL A 393 -13.84 21.24 10.22
N TYR A 394 -12.78 21.83 9.67
CA TYR A 394 -12.32 21.67 8.29
C TYR A 394 -10.87 21.22 8.29
N GLY A 395 -10.48 20.46 7.27
CA GLY A 395 -9.06 20.24 6.99
C GLY A 395 -8.86 19.60 5.63
N GLY A 396 -7.62 19.64 5.17
CA GLY A 396 -7.31 19.04 3.88
C GLY A 396 -5.83 18.78 3.69
N ARG A 397 -5.56 17.88 2.76
CA ARG A 397 -4.22 17.53 2.27
C ARG A 397 -4.19 17.60 0.75
N ARG A 398 -3.03 17.89 0.20
CA ARG A 398 -2.74 17.86 -1.24
C ARG A 398 -1.51 16.99 -1.47
N LEU A 399 -1.62 16.09 -2.45
CA LEU A 399 -0.50 15.39 -3.04
C LEU A 399 -0.13 16.12 -4.33
N LYS A 400 1.12 16.58 -4.46
CA LYS A 400 1.61 17.32 -5.63
C LYS A 400 2.85 16.66 -6.21
N VAL A 401 2.82 16.30 -7.49
CA VAL A 401 3.97 15.72 -8.21
C VAL A 401 5.06 16.76 -8.42
N THR A 402 6.29 16.43 -8.04
CA THR A 402 7.42 17.37 -8.02
C THR A 402 8.35 17.24 -9.20
N ASP A 403 8.59 16.02 -9.68
CA ASP A 403 9.41 15.77 -10.86
C ASP A 403 8.60 16.03 -12.14
N ASP A 404 9.13 16.86 -13.03
CA ASP A 404 8.49 17.20 -14.31
C ASP A 404 8.45 16.02 -15.30
N ALA A 405 9.31 15.03 -15.11
CA ALA A 405 9.29 13.78 -15.87
C ALA A 405 8.16 12.84 -15.46
N LEU A 406 7.46 13.13 -14.36
CA LEU A 406 6.42 12.28 -13.80
C LEU A 406 5.06 12.97 -13.82
N ALA A 407 3.99 12.16 -13.82
CA ALA A 407 2.62 12.63 -13.74
C ALA A 407 1.74 11.57 -13.07
N LEU A 408 0.59 11.97 -12.53
CA LEU A 408 -0.45 11.07 -12.09
C LEU A 408 -1.08 10.39 -13.32
N PRO A 409 -0.95 9.06 -13.47
CA PRO A 409 -1.43 8.39 -14.66
C PRO A 409 -2.96 8.43 -14.74
N PRO A 410 -3.59 8.37 -15.93
CA PRO A 410 -5.06 8.41 -16.06
C PRO A 410 -5.81 7.34 -15.26
N GLY A 411 -5.16 6.22 -14.92
CA GLY A 411 -5.73 5.17 -14.07
C GLY A 411 -5.69 5.47 -12.56
N PHE A 412 -4.85 6.42 -12.12
CA PHE A 412 -4.61 6.75 -10.71
C PHE A 412 -5.91 7.00 -9.96
N PHE A 413 -6.69 7.97 -10.42
CA PHE A 413 -7.87 8.43 -9.70
C PHE A 413 -9.06 7.47 -9.82
N PRO A 414 -9.34 6.86 -11.01
CA PRO A 414 -10.27 5.75 -11.11
C PRO A 414 -9.98 4.59 -10.16
N HIS A 415 -8.71 4.19 -9.99
CA HIS A 415 -8.34 3.14 -9.04
C HIS A 415 -8.62 3.57 -7.60
N VAL A 416 -8.30 4.81 -7.23
CA VAL A 416 -8.62 5.36 -5.90
C VAL A 416 -10.12 5.31 -5.66
N GLN A 417 -10.94 5.78 -6.60
CA GLN A 417 -12.41 5.72 -6.52
C GLN A 417 -12.93 4.29 -6.32
N THR A 418 -12.39 3.31 -7.05
CA THR A 418 -12.73 1.89 -6.87
C THR A 418 -12.32 1.36 -5.49
N ARG A 419 -11.12 1.71 -5.00
CA ARG A 419 -10.63 1.28 -3.68
C ARG A 419 -11.42 1.91 -2.54
N LEU A 420 -11.88 3.15 -2.69
CA LEU A 420 -12.74 3.81 -1.69
C LEU A 420 -14.03 3.02 -1.47
N HIS A 421 -14.67 2.53 -2.52
CA HIS A 421 -15.88 1.70 -2.40
C HIS A 421 -15.66 0.47 -1.48
N SER A 422 -14.49 -0.17 -1.54
CA SER A 422 -14.18 -1.31 -0.65
C SER A 422 -13.94 -0.92 0.81
N LYS A 423 -13.68 0.36 1.09
CA LYS A 423 -13.25 0.87 2.41
C LYS A 423 -14.34 1.60 3.18
N PHE A 424 -15.43 1.97 2.52
CA PHE A 424 -16.57 2.71 3.06
C PHE A 424 -17.87 1.93 2.83
N ARG A 425 -18.80 1.97 3.79
CA ARG A 425 -20.06 1.20 3.72
C ARG A 425 -21.03 1.75 2.67
N THR A 426 -21.00 3.07 2.44
CA THR A 426 -21.83 3.75 1.45
C THR A 426 -21.02 3.95 0.17
N PRO A 427 -21.58 3.65 -1.02
CA PRO A 427 -20.91 3.92 -2.27
C PRO A 427 -20.60 5.43 -2.40
N PRO A 428 -19.38 5.80 -2.83
CA PRO A 428 -19.05 7.20 -3.07
C PRO A 428 -19.80 7.74 -4.28
N ASP A 429 -20.15 9.02 -4.25
CA ASP A 429 -20.48 9.78 -5.45
C ASP A 429 -19.19 10.03 -6.21
N ILE A 430 -19.20 9.84 -7.53
CA ILE A 430 -18.00 9.95 -8.34
C ILE A 430 -18.23 10.79 -9.60
N TRP A 431 -17.19 11.54 -9.95
CA TRP A 431 -17.03 12.31 -11.18
C TRP A 431 -15.72 11.91 -11.83
N ARG A 432 -15.45 12.40 -13.05
CA ARG A 432 -14.18 12.17 -13.75
C ARG A 432 -12.99 12.65 -12.92
N ASN A 433 -13.13 13.80 -12.25
CA ASN A 433 -12.08 14.48 -11.51
C ASN A 433 -12.32 14.56 -9.99
N ALA A 434 -13.41 14.00 -9.46
CA ALA A 434 -13.69 14.09 -8.03
C ALA A 434 -14.43 12.88 -7.46
N PHE A 435 -14.46 12.79 -6.14
CA PHE A 435 -15.35 11.90 -5.41
C PHE A 435 -15.86 12.57 -4.14
N ARG A 436 -17.03 12.15 -3.67
CA ARG A 436 -17.58 12.51 -2.36
C ARG A 436 -17.99 11.24 -1.62
N CYS A 437 -17.62 11.17 -0.35
CA CYS A 437 -18.07 10.09 0.53
C CYS A 437 -18.32 10.62 1.94
N GLU A 438 -19.15 9.90 2.68
CA GLU A 438 -19.44 10.19 4.08
C GLU A 438 -19.01 9.03 4.97
N TRP A 439 -18.40 9.34 6.11
CA TRP A 439 -17.94 8.34 7.07
C TRP A 439 -18.07 8.85 8.50
N ARG A 440 -18.94 8.19 9.28
CA ARG A 440 -19.17 8.51 10.71
C ARG A 440 -19.43 10.01 10.95
N GLY A 441 -20.28 10.63 10.13
CA GLY A 441 -20.63 12.05 10.22
C GLY A 441 -19.58 13.03 9.66
N VAL A 442 -18.52 12.52 9.03
CA VAL A 442 -17.51 13.31 8.31
C VAL A 442 -17.80 13.25 6.82
N GLN A 443 -17.91 14.41 6.19
CA GLN A 443 -17.92 14.51 4.73
C GLN A 443 -16.48 14.63 4.21
N CYS A 444 -16.14 13.79 3.24
CA CYS A 444 -14.85 13.79 2.56
C CYS A 444 -15.05 14.03 1.07
N PHE A 445 -14.23 14.91 0.50
CA PHE A 445 -14.26 15.29 -0.89
C PHE A 445 -12.85 15.21 -1.47
N GLY A 446 -12.66 14.42 -2.52
CA GLY A 446 -11.40 14.34 -3.25
C GLY A 446 -11.50 15.03 -4.60
N LEU A 447 -10.48 15.79 -4.99
CA LEU A 447 -10.46 16.55 -6.24
C LEU A 447 -9.09 16.43 -6.92
N GLN A 448 -9.07 15.85 -8.12
CA GLN A 448 -7.92 15.84 -9.00
C GLN A 448 -7.90 17.11 -9.87
N ARG A 449 -6.74 17.77 -9.92
CA ARG A 449 -6.47 18.91 -10.81
C ARG A 449 -5.37 18.56 -11.79
N GLY A 450 -5.77 18.40 -13.05
CA GLY A 450 -4.88 17.94 -14.10
C GLY A 450 -4.27 16.58 -13.76
N ASP A 451 -2.99 16.42 -14.05
CA ASP A 451 -2.21 15.20 -13.83
C ASP A 451 -1.11 15.40 -12.78
N ARG A 452 -1.17 16.46 -11.97
CA ARG A 452 -0.10 16.76 -11.00
C ARG A 452 -0.56 16.92 -9.57
N GLU A 453 -1.83 17.23 -9.34
CA GLU A 453 -2.32 17.57 -8.00
C GLU A 453 -3.61 16.83 -7.67
N VAL A 454 -3.70 16.31 -6.46
CA VAL A 454 -4.94 15.75 -5.90
C VAL A 454 -5.12 16.26 -4.49
N ASP A 455 -6.26 16.88 -4.24
CA ASP A 455 -6.68 17.32 -2.92
C ASP A 455 -7.62 16.31 -2.28
N VAL A 456 -7.56 16.24 -0.96
CA VAL A 456 -8.57 15.63 -0.11
C VAL A 456 -8.98 16.65 0.93
N TRP A 457 -10.27 16.94 0.99
CA TRP A 457 -10.88 17.86 1.93
C TRP A 457 -11.84 17.09 2.83
N VAL A 458 -11.91 17.49 4.09
CA VAL A 458 -12.87 16.96 5.04
C VAL A 458 -13.53 18.09 5.81
N ARG A 459 -14.80 17.89 6.16
CA ARG A 459 -15.52 18.68 7.14
C ARG A 459 -16.38 17.80 8.05
N ALA A 460 -16.52 18.19 9.30
CA ALA A 460 -17.26 17.42 10.30
C ALA A 460 -18.15 18.33 11.16
N ARG A 461 -19.37 17.88 11.45
CA ARG A 461 -20.29 18.56 12.36
C ARG A 461 -19.82 18.38 13.81
N GLU A 462 -20.39 19.18 14.70
CA GLU A 462 -20.23 19.00 16.14
C GLU A 462 -20.63 17.57 16.54
N GLY A 463 -19.78 16.88 17.31
CA GLY A 463 -19.94 15.45 17.65
C GLY A 463 -19.18 14.46 16.73
N ALA A 464 -18.78 14.85 15.52
CA ALA A 464 -18.02 14.00 14.59
C ALA A 464 -16.57 14.47 14.36
N THR A 465 -16.13 15.52 15.04
CA THR A 465 -14.82 16.17 14.85
C THR A 465 -13.63 15.23 15.05
N THR A 466 -13.72 14.30 16.00
CA THR A 466 -12.68 13.29 16.29
C THR A 466 -12.48 12.29 15.15
N HIS A 467 -13.45 12.15 14.24
CA HIS A 467 -13.35 11.27 13.07
C HIS A 467 -12.79 11.96 11.84
N ALA A 468 -12.66 13.30 11.84
CA ALA A 468 -12.27 14.06 10.66
C ALA A 468 -10.83 13.75 10.20
N LEU A 469 -9.86 13.77 11.13
CA LEU A 469 -8.46 13.43 10.82
C LEU A 469 -8.27 11.95 10.43
N PRO A 470 -8.87 10.96 11.14
CA PRO A 470 -8.85 9.57 10.67
C PRO A 470 -9.44 9.38 9.28
N CYS A 471 -10.53 10.07 8.93
CA CYS A 471 -11.13 10.03 7.60
C CYS A 471 -10.15 10.55 6.53
N LEU A 472 -9.62 11.76 6.76
CA LEU A 472 -8.65 12.41 5.88
C LEU A 472 -7.41 11.53 5.69
N THR A 473 -6.86 11.00 6.78
CA THR A 473 -5.66 10.15 6.76
C THR A 473 -5.91 8.85 6.00
N LYS A 474 -7.08 8.21 6.21
CA LYS A 474 -7.45 6.96 5.51
C LYS A 474 -7.54 7.15 4.00
N VAL A 475 -8.19 8.22 3.56
CA VAL A 475 -8.34 8.54 2.12
C VAL A 475 -6.99 8.97 1.53
N PHE A 476 -6.25 9.82 2.23
CA PHE A 476 -4.96 10.31 1.75
C PHE A 476 -3.91 9.19 1.67
N SER A 477 -3.92 8.23 2.61
CA SER A 477 -3.05 7.05 2.55
C SER A 477 -3.31 6.21 1.29
N LEU A 478 -4.57 6.09 0.84
CA LEU A 478 -4.89 5.40 -0.41
C LEU A 478 -4.29 6.11 -1.63
N LEU A 479 -4.31 7.46 -1.63
CA LEU A 479 -3.65 8.25 -2.68
C LEU A 479 -2.14 8.03 -2.68
N GLN A 480 -1.51 8.03 -1.50
CA GLN A 480 -0.06 7.81 -1.38
C GLN A 480 0.35 6.39 -1.81
N GLU A 481 -0.48 5.38 -1.49
CA GLU A 481 -0.26 4.01 -1.94
C GLU A 481 -0.34 3.89 -3.48
N GLU A 482 -1.32 4.56 -4.11
CA GLU A 482 -1.44 4.56 -5.58
C GLU A 482 -0.35 5.41 -6.25
N ALA A 483 0.14 6.46 -5.58
CA ALA A 483 1.22 7.34 -6.07
C ALA A 483 2.61 6.76 -5.81
N ARG A 484 2.71 5.54 -5.26
CA ARG A 484 4.00 4.97 -4.85
C ARG A 484 4.97 4.85 -6.01
N GLY A 485 6.16 5.41 -5.88
CA GLY A 485 7.16 5.53 -6.95
C GLY A 485 7.01 6.81 -7.77
N ILE A 486 6.11 7.72 -7.39
CA ILE A 486 6.01 9.06 -7.96
C ILE A 486 6.49 10.06 -6.91
N ASP A 487 7.53 10.81 -7.24
CA ASP A 487 8.07 11.85 -6.36
C ASP A 487 7.02 12.95 -6.18
N SER A 488 6.59 13.13 -4.94
CA SER A 488 5.49 14.02 -4.59
C SER A 488 5.67 14.66 -3.21
N HIS A 489 5.20 15.91 -3.10
CA HIS A 489 5.09 16.61 -1.82
C HIS A 489 3.74 16.37 -1.17
N HIS A 490 3.78 16.18 0.14
CA HIS A 490 2.61 16.22 1.00
C HIS A 490 2.42 17.65 1.53
N ILE A 491 1.32 18.26 1.13
CA ILE A 491 0.96 19.63 1.47
C ILE A 491 -0.27 19.62 2.37
N VAL A 492 -0.22 20.35 3.48
CA VAL A 492 -1.38 20.60 4.35
C VAL A 492 -2.12 21.82 3.84
N LEU A 493 -3.45 21.74 3.66
CA LEU A 493 -4.26 22.85 3.14
C LEU A 493 -4.85 23.71 4.25
N SER A 494 -4.98 25.02 4.01
CA SER A 494 -5.53 25.98 4.96
C SER A 494 -6.99 25.66 5.36
N PRO A 495 -7.26 25.36 6.65
CA PRO A 495 -8.61 25.16 7.16
C PRO A 495 -9.48 26.41 7.00
N LYS A 496 -8.91 27.62 7.16
CA LYS A 496 -9.66 28.89 7.01
C LYS A 496 -10.16 29.05 5.58
N GLN A 497 -9.30 28.84 4.59
CA GLN A 497 -9.70 28.95 3.18
C GLN A 497 -10.65 27.82 2.74
N LEU A 498 -10.51 26.63 3.31
CA LEU A 498 -11.49 25.55 3.12
C LEU A 498 -12.87 25.90 3.68
N ARG A 499 -12.93 26.54 4.86
CA ARG A 499 -14.18 27.06 5.45
C ARG A 499 -14.79 28.18 4.61
N GLN A 500 -13.95 29.01 3.99
CA GLN A 500 -14.39 30.05 3.05
C GLN A 500 -14.72 29.52 1.65
N HIS A 501 -14.63 28.20 1.43
CA HIS A 501 -14.87 27.56 0.14
C HIS A 501 -14.05 28.15 -1.01
N VAL A 502 -12.79 28.52 -0.72
CA VAL A 502 -11.83 28.95 -1.74
C VAL A 502 -11.54 27.74 -2.66
N PRO A 503 -11.75 27.83 -3.99
CA PRO A 503 -11.63 26.68 -4.90
C PRO A 503 -10.25 26.01 -4.91
N LYS A 504 -9.20 26.79 -4.63
CA LYS A 504 -7.82 26.31 -4.51
C LYS A 504 -7.18 26.89 -3.25
N PRO A 505 -7.34 26.19 -2.12
CA PRO A 505 -6.73 26.60 -0.86
C PRO A 505 -5.20 26.60 -0.98
N ILE A 506 -4.57 27.57 -0.33
CA ILE A 506 -3.14 27.60 -0.05
C ILE A 506 -2.75 26.41 0.82
N GLY A 507 -1.46 26.12 0.87
CA GLY A 507 -0.95 25.06 1.72
C GLY A 507 0.44 25.30 2.29
N TYR A 508 0.82 24.34 3.10
CA TYR A 508 2.00 24.34 3.96
C TYR A 508 2.72 23.01 3.77
N ALA A 509 4.04 23.05 3.63
CA ALA A 509 4.86 21.84 3.62
C ALA A 509 4.61 21.05 4.91
N PHE A 510 4.30 19.76 4.79
CA PHE A 510 4.05 18.92 5.95
C PHE A 510 5.25 18.89 6.92
N ASP A 511 6.47 18.84 6.38
CA ASP A 511 7.71 18.83 7.17
C ASP A 511 7.93 20.11 7.99
N ALA A 512 7.42 21.25 7.50
CA ALA A 512 7.48 22.51 8.23
C ALA A 512 6.50 22.58 9.40
N ILE A 513 5.52 21.67 9.46
CA ILE A 513 4.47 21.63 10.48
C ILE A 513 4.70 20.49 11.47
N HIS A 514 5.10 19.30 10.99
CA HIS A 514 5.04 18.05 11.77
C HIS A 514 5.83 18.08 13.08
N ASN A 515 6.94 18.82 13.12
CA ASN A 515 7.82 18.93 14.28
C ASN A 515 7.63 20.22 15.09
N GLN A 516 6.65 21.06 14.72
CA GLN A 516 6.41 22.33 15.39
C GLN A 516 5.43 22.18 16.56
N PRO A 517 5.55 22.99 17.61
CA PRO A 517 4.57 23.04 18.70
C PRO A 517 3.16 23.38 18.17
N PRO A 518 2.07 22.81 18.71
CA PRO A 518 0.71 23.10 18.25
C PRO A 518 0.34 24.60 18.25
N ASN A 519 0.82 25.36 19.23
CA ASN A 519 0.52 26.79 19.37
C ASN A 519 1.39 27.68 18.47
N GLU A 520 2.38 27.13 17.78
CA GLU A 520 3.22 27.86 16.84
C GLU A 520 2.43 28.26 15.60
N PHE A 521 2.78 29.41 15.02
CA PHE A 521 2.24 29.88 13.76
C PHE A 521 3.22 29.60 12.64
N VAL A 522 2.74 29.03 11.54
CA VAL A 522 3.55 28.72 10.36
C VAL A 522 3.00 29.51 9.17
N GLU A 523 3.90 30.03 8.33
CA GLU A 523 3.52 30.69 7.08
C GLU A 523 3.37 29.69 5.92
N SER A 524 2.40 29.96 5.05
CA SER A 524 2.10 29.12 3.89
C SER A 524 3.24 29.10 2.87
N SER A 525 3.70 27.91 2.50
CA SER A 525 4.78 27.70 1.51
C SER A 525 4.26 27.45 0.09
N TYR A 526 2.96 27.16 -0.06
CA TYR A 526 2.35 26.83 -1.35
C TYR A 526 1.13 27.71 -1.61
N HIS A 527 1.26 28.67 -2.52
CA HIS A 527 0.18 29.58 -2.91
C HIS A 527 0.34 29.96 -4.40
N ASP A 528 -0.78 30.26 -5.06
CA ASP A 528 -0.76 30.66 -6.47
C ASP A 528 -0.29 32.12 -6.64
N PRO A 529 0.23 32.50 -7.82
CA PRO A 529 0.56 33.88 -8.12
C PRO A 529 -0.64 34.82 -7.89
N GLY A 530 -0.51 35.74 -6.93
CA GLY A 530 -1.57 36.67 -6.53
C GLY A 530 -2.29 36.35 -5.21
N GLN A 531 -2.02 35.20 -4.60
CA GLN A 531 -2.40 34.93 -3.21
C GLN A 531 -1.31 35.40 -2.25
N SER A 532 -1.69 36.12 -1.19
CA SER A 532 -0.77 36.48 -0.11
C SER A 532 -0.50 35.28 0.80
N ALA A 533 0.73 35.19 1.33
CA ALA A 533 1.04 34.21 2.35
C ALA A 533 0.12 34.38 3.57
N LEU A 534 -0.29 33.26 4.15
CA LEU A 534 -1.14 33.22 5.33
C LEU A 534 -0.37 32.56 6.47
N SER A 535 -0.56 33.10 7.67
CA SER A 535 -0.05 32.51 8.90
C SER A 535 -1.19 31.82 9.65
N GLU A 536 -1.01 30.53 9.97
CA GLU A 536 -1.98 29.70 10.69
C GLU A 536 -1.30 28.88 11.77
N ARG A 537 -2.07 28.55 12.81
CA ARG A 537 -1.58 27.73 13.92
C ARG A 537 -1.42 26.29 13.49
N VAL A 538 -0.31 25.67 13.87
CA VAL A 538 -0.03 24.23 13.67
C VAL A 538 -1.19 23.37 14.16
N TYR A 539 -1.77 23.76 15.28
CA TYR A 539 -2.94 23.14 15.89
C TYR A 539 -4.10 22.96 14.90
N ASP A 540 -4.48 24.05 14.21
CA ASP A 540 -5.58 24.08 13.26
C ASP A 540 -5.22 23.25 12.00
N LEU A 541 -3.96 23.36 11.53
CA LEU A 541 -3.44 22.68 10.34
C LEU A 541 -3.36 21.15 10.49
N LEU A 542 -3.04 20.68 11.69
CA LEU A 542 -2.99 19.26 12.01
C LEU A 542 -4.35 18.69 12.41
N MET A 543 -5.41 19.51 12.44
CA MET A 543 -6.75 19.15 12.90
C MET A 543 -6.69 18.45 14.26
N LEU A 544 -5.86 18.99 15.16
CA LEU A 544 -5.77 18.42 16.49
C LEU A 544 -7.15 18.55 17.15
N PRO A 545 -7.67 17.47 17.77
CA PRO A 545 -8.94 17.54 18.48
C PRO A 545 -8.86 18.70 19.48
N PRO A 546 -9.92 19.54 19.62
CA PRO A 546 -9.96 20.69 20.53
C PRO A 546 -9.10 20.35 21.72
N GLU A 547 -8.12 21.19 22.09
CA GLU A 547 -7.53 21.12 23.42
C GLU A 547 -8.74 21.06 24.31
N ARG A 548 -9.06 19.85 24.76
CA ARG A 548 -9.97 19.65 25.87
C ARG A 548 -9.42 20.67 26.85
N PRO A 549 -10.25 21.61 27.35
CA PRO A 549 -9.74 22.60 28.31
C PRO A 549 -8.82 21.83 29.22
N ASP A 550 -7.60 22.28 29.49
CA ASP A 550 -6.53 21.47 30.14
C ASP A 550 -7.00 20.75 31.45
N SER A 551 -8.23 20.99 31.90
CA SER A 551 -9.01 20.26 32.90
C SER A 551 -9.84 19.01 32.46
N ALA A 552 -10.12 18.72 31.18
CA ALA A 552 -10.95 17.58 30.79
C ALA A 552 -10.09 16.34 30.56
N MET A 553 -9.99 15.54 31.62
CA MET A 553 -9.25 14.29 31.68
C MET A 553 -9.48 13.41 30.42
N PRO A 554 -8.42 12.84 29.81
CA PRO A 554 -8.54 12.02 28.60
C PRO A 554 -9.43 10.79 28.86
N THR A 555 -10.06 10.19 27.85
CA THR A 555 -10.79 8.92 28.02
C THR A 555 -9.83 7.74 27.96
N TRP A 556 -10.14 6.65 28.68
CA TRP A 556 -9.29 5.45 28.67
C TRP A 556 -9.25 4.74 27.31
N GLN A 557 -10.40 4.71 26.64
CA GLN A 557 -10.62 3.89 25.45
C GLN A 557 -10.92 4.76 24.23
N CYS A 558 -10.59 4.22 23.04
CA CYS A 558 -10.98 4.79 21.75
C CYS A 558 -12.25 4.08 21.24
N PRO A 559 -13.26 4.81 20.73
CA PRO A 559 -14.47 4.22 20.19
C PRO A 559 -14.22 3.18 19.09
N GLY A 560 -14.76 1.97 19.26
CA GLY A 560 -14.59 0.82 18.37
C GLY A 560 -13.31 0.00 18.55
N TYR A 561 -12.50 0.29 19.57
CA TYR A 561 -11.30 -0.47 19.96
C TYR A 561 -11.27 -0.74 21.48
N GLU A 562 -12.44 -0.76 22.12
CA GLU A 562 -12.57 -0.91 23.55
C GLU A 562 -12.22 -2.33 24.00
N TRP A 563 -11.50 -2.39 25.12
CA TRP A 563 -11.14 -3.62 25.80
C TRP A 563 -11.46 -3.51 27.29
N HIS A 564 -11.73 -4.64 27.93
CA HIS A 564 -12.03 -4.71 29.36
C HIS A 564 -11.44 -5.97 29.98
N HIS A 565 -10.92 -5.84 31.19
CA HIS A 565 -10.51 -7.00 31.95
C HIS A 565 -11.77 -7.74 32.48
N PRO A 566 -11.78 -9.08 32.58
CA PRO A 566 -12.96 -9.82 33.06
C PRO A 566 -13.41 -9.41 34.48
N SER A 567 -12.49 -8.91 35.31
CA SER A 567 -12.76 -8.56 36.72
C SER A 567 -12.92 -7.07 37.02
N TRP A 568 -12.57 -6.17 36.09
CA TRP A 568 -12.60 -4.72 36.31
C TRP A 568 -12.60 -3.95 34.99
N ARG A 569 -12.99 -2.68 35.02
CA ARG A 569 -13.07 -1.83 33.82
C ARG A 569 -12.34 -0.50 34.03
N LEU A 570 -11.78 0.02 32.93
CA LEU A 570 -11.28 1.38 32.81
C LEU A 570 -12.25 2.15 31.95
N ASP A 571 -13.19 2.83 32.59
CA ASP A 571 -14.26 3.60 31.96
C ASP A 571 -14.58 4.83 32.82
N ASP A 572 -15.56 5.61 32.36
CA ASP A 572 -15.98 6.84 33.02
C ASP A 572 -16.52 6.57 34.45
N THR A 573 -17.08 5.38 34.71
CA THR A 573 -17.56 4.99 36.04
C THR A 573 -16.43 4.80 37.05
N LEU A 574 -15.27 4.26 36.63
CA LEU A 574 -14.08 4.26 37.48
C LEU A 574 -13.57 5.68 37.69
N ASP A 575 -13.52 6.48 36.63
CA ASP A 575 -13.04 7.87 36.70
C ASP A 575 -13.85 8.73 37.68
N GLU A 576 -15.17 8.57 37.72
CA GLU A 576 -16.09 9.25 38.64
C GLU A 576 -15.87 8.86 40.12
N GLN A 577 -15.35 7.67 40.41
CA GLN A 577 -15.04 7.21 41.77
C GLN A 577 -13.72 7.78 42.30
N LEU A 578 -12.90 8.37 41.43
CA LEU A 578 -11.53 8.75 41.72
C LEU A 578 -11.41 10.27 41.92
N ARG A 579 -10.63 10.65 42.94
CA ARG A 579 -10.23 12.04 43.15
C ARG A 579 -8.93 12.31 42.41
N TRP A 580 -9.06 12.70 41.15
CA TRP A 580 -7.94 13.02 40.29
C TRP A 580 -7.20 14.30 40.72
N SER A 581 -5.89 14.25 40.57
CA SER A 581 -4.96 15.38 40.71
C SER A 581 -4.17 15.54 39.41
N GLY A 582 -3.88 16.78 39.03
CA GLY A 582 -3.20 17.11 37.77
C GLY A 582 -4.06 17.97 36.81
N PRO A 583 -3.58 18.18 35.57
CA PRO A 583 -2.35 17.61 35.03
C PRO A 583 -1.11 18.15 35.75
N ASN A 584 -0.11 17.30 35.98
CA ASN A 584 1.23 17.77 36.37
C ASN A 584 1.96 18.39 35.16
N ALA A 585 3.22 18.81 35.32
CA ALA A 585 4.02 19.41 34.24
C ALA A 585 4.17 18.51 32.99
N HIS A 586 3.91 17.20 33.10
CA HIS A 586 3.99 16.21 32.03
C HIS A 586 2.61 15.75 31.54
N ARG A 587 1.55 16.56 31.74
CA ARG A 587 0.16 16.25 31.34
C ARG A 587 -0.34 14.90 31.84
N THR A 588 0.11 14.51 33.04
CA THR A 588 -0.29 13.25 33.70
C THR A 588 -1.22 13.55 34.87
N TYR A 589 -2.34 12.84 34.91
CA TYR A 589 -3.28 12.84 36.02
C TYR A 589 -3.01 11.64 36.93
N THR A 590 -3.14 11.82 38.23
CA THR A 590 -2.99 10.73 39.20
C THR A 590 -4.11 10.74 40.23
N ALA A 591 -4.58 9.57 40.65
CA ALA A 591 -5.56 9.45 41.71
C ALA A 591 -5.20 8.26 42.62
N PRO A 592 -5.31 8.40 43.95
CA PRO A 592 -5.27 7.23 44.83
C PRO A 592 -6.47 6.34 44.53
N LEU A 593 -6.24 5.04 44.33
CA LEU A 593 -7.30 4.07 44.07
C LEU A 593 -7.88 3.59 45.41
N PRO A 594 -9.19 3.78 45.67
CA PRO A 594 -9.81 3.33 46.90
C PRO A 594 -9.80 1.79 47.03
N PRO A 595 -9.60 1.24 48.24
CA PRO A 595 -9.56 -0.22 48.47
C PRO A 595 -10.82 -0.98 48.08
N ASN A 596 -11.98 -0.30 48.05
CA ASN A 596 -13.28 -0.89 47.70
C ASN A 596 -13.56 -0.94 46.19
N THR A 597 -12.56 -0.66 45.34
CA THR A 597 -12.70 -0.77 43.89
C THR A 597 -12.29 -2.15 43.40
N GLN A 598 -12.95 -2.64 42.35
CA GLN A 598 -12.64 -3.95 41.76
C GLN A 598 -11.19 -4.06 41.27
N LEU A 599 -10.64 -2.96 40.74
CA LEU A 599 -9.23 -2.92 40.32
C LEU A 599 -8.29 -3.08 41.52
N TYR A 600 -8.57 -2.45 42.66
CA TYR A 600 -7.74 -2.58 43.85
C TYR A 600 -7.74 -4.01 44.39
N GLU A 601 -8.93 -4.60 44.55
CA GLU A 601 -9.08 -5.99 45.00
C GLU A 601 -8.40 -6.98 44.06
N TRP A 602 -8.47 -6.73 42.75
CA TRP A 602 -7.78 -7.55 41.76
C TRP A 602 -6.26 -7.43 41.90
N VAL A 603 -5.72 -6.20 42.03
CA VAL A 603 -4.28 -5.95 42.24
C VAL A 603 -3.80 -6.65 43.52
N GLU A 604 -4.56 -6.55 44.62
CA GLU A 604 -4.24 -7.20 45.88
C GLU A 604 -4.14 -8.72 45.73
N LYS A 605 -5.05 -9.34 44.97
CA LYS A 605 -5.03 -10.79 44.67
C LYS A 605 -3.85 -11.22 43.79
N GLN A 606 -3.18 -10.29 43.09
CA GLN A 606 -2.00 -10.60 42.28
C GLN A 606 -0.69 -10.62 43.10
N MET A 607 -0.71 -10.24 44.37
CA MET A 607 0.51 -10.18 45.19
C MET A 607 1.07 -11.59 45.42
N ALA A 608 2.38 -11.74 45.19
CA ALA A 608 3.10 -13.00 45.41
C ALA A 608 3.47 -13.18 46.89
N PRO A 609 3.86 -14.41 47.32
CA PRO A 609 4.47 -14.63 48.63
C PRO A 609 5.61 -13.64 48.93
N GLY A 610 5.66 -13.14 50.16
CA GLY A 610 6.58 -12.08 50.55
C GLY A 610 6.19 -10.67 50.11
N MET A 611 5.05 -10.46 49.45
CA MET A 611 4.57 -9.13 49.07
C MET A 611 3.25 -8.79 49.77
N SER A 612 3.14 -7.57 50.28
CA SER A 612 1.88 -6.99 50.76
C SER A 612 1.59 -5.67 50.06
N LEU A 613 0.40 -5.53 49.49
CA LEU A 613 -0.04 -4.28 48.86
C LEU A 613 -0.12 -3.15 49.88
N SER A 614 0.56 -2.03 49.62
CA SER A 614 0.52 -0.84 50.47
C SER A 614 -0.52 0.16 49.96
N ARG A 615 -0.49 0.47 48.67
CA ARG A 615 -1.40 1.41 48.01
C ARG A 615 -1.29 1.31 46.49
N VAL A 616 -2.32 1.77 45.79
CA VAL A 616 -2.35 1.89 44.33
C VAL A 616 -2.66 3.34 43.96
N GLU A 617 -1.90 3.89 43.02
CA GLU A 617 -2.16 5.19 42.39
C GLU A 617 -2.44 4.96 40.90
N VAL A 618 -3.66 5.23 40.46
CA VAL A 618 -3.99 5.20 39.03
C VAL A 618 -3.36 6.41 38.36
N THR A 619 -2.80 6.22 37.17
CA THR A 619 -2.15 7.27 36.37
C THR A 619 -2.79 7.35 35.01
N LYS A 620 -2.92 8.57 34.49
CA LYS A 620 -3.50 8.82 33.18
C LYS A 620 -2.68 9.87 32.46
N SER A 621 -1.82 9.45 31.54
CA SER A 621 -1.05 10.37 30.68
C SER A 621 -1.80 10.57 29.37
N ALA A 622 -2.13 11.83 29.04
CA ALA A 622 -2.84 12.16 27.81
C ALA A 622 -2.05 11.74 26.56
N THR A 623 -0.74 11.97 26.58
CA THR A 623 0.19 11.58 25.51
C THR A 623 0.25 10.07 25.33
N MET A 624 0.45 9.31 26.41
CA MET A 624 0.56 7.85 26.32
C MET A 624 -0.74 7.20 25.90
N LEU A 625 -1.88 7.70 26.39
CA LEU A 625 -3.19 7.22 25.94
C LEU A 625 -3.40 7.43 24.45
N GLN A 626 -3.04 8.61 23.92
CA GLN A 626 -3.17 8.89 22.50
C GLN A 626 -2.29 7.96 21.65
N LEU A 627 -1.02 7.79 22.03
CA LEU A 627 -0.08 6.91 21.34
C LEU A 627 -0.56 5.44 21.38
N PHE A 628 -1.00 4.97 22.56
CA PHE A 628 -1.49 3.62 22.75
C PHE A 628 -2.76 3.34 21.93
N ASN A 629 -3.73 4.25 21.95
CA ASN A 629 -4.96 4.13 21.17
C ASN A 629 -4.67 4.14 19.66
N GLY A 630 -3.75 5.00 19.21
CA GLY A 630 -3.28 4.99 17.82
C GLY A 630 -2.65 3.65 17.43
N ARG A 631 -1.86 3.06 18.34
CA ARG A 631 -1.24 1.75 18.11
C ARG A 631 -2.27 0.62 18.07
N LEU A 632 -3.26 0.62 18.96
CA LEU A 632 -4.36 -0.36 18.95
C LEU A 632 -5.13 -0.33 17.63
N ALA A 633 -5.52 0.87 17.17
CA ALA A 633 -6.23 1.04 15.92
C ALA A 633 -5.40 0.54 14.72
N GLN A 634 -4.09 0.81 14.70
CA GLN A 634 -3.17 0.31 13.68
C GLN A 634 -3.06 -1.22 13.70
N CYS A 635 -2.88 -1.83 14.87
CA CYS A 635 -2.81 -3.28 15.04
C CYS A 635 -4.09 -3.97 14.58
N ALA A 636 -5.26 -3.48 15.03
CA ALA A 636 -6.56 -3.98 14.63
C ALA A 636 -6.75 -3.91 13.11
N SER A 637 -6.45 -2.75 12.50
CA SER A 637 -6.59 -2.57 11.05
C SER A 637 -5.68 -3.49 10.23
N ARG A 638 -4.46 -3.77 10.69
CA ARG A 638 -3.53 -4.70 10.02
C ARG A 638 -4.05 -6.14 10.08
N ARG A 639 -4.72 -6.50 11.17
CA ARG A 639 -5.20 -7.86 11.43
C ARG A 639 -6.59 -8.14 10.89
N ALA A 640 -7.39 -7.12 10.61
CA ALA A 640 -8.69 -7.21 9.93
C ALA A 640 -8.64 -7.82 8.51
N SER A 641 -7.46 -8.01 7.92
CA SER A 641 -7.31 -8.74 6.67
C SER A 641 -7.06 -10.23 6.93
N PRO A 642 -8.08 -11.12 6.81
CA PRO A 642 -7.92 -12.55 7.07
C PRO A 642 -6.91 -13.23 6.15
N ASN A 643 -6.65 -12.66 4.96
CA ASN A 643 -5.71 -13.18 3.96
C ASN A 643 -4.31 -12.55 4.03
N SER A 644 -3.95 -11.85 5.11
CA SER A 644 -2.60 -11.34 5.30
C SER A 644 -1.74 -12.31 6.11
N PRO A 645 -0.96 -13.22 5.47
CA PRO A 645 -0.08 -14.13 6.19
C PRO A 645 1.03 -13.41 6.96
N HIS A 646 1.22 -12.10 6.73
CA HIS A 646 2.19 -11.30 7.46
C HIS A 646 1.68 -10.84 8.83
N PHE A 647 0.37 -10.63 9.00
CA PHE A 647 -0.23 -10.11 10.25
C PHE A 647 -1.06 -11.13 11.01
N ASN A 648 -1.43 -12.25 10.37
CA ASN A 648 -2.19 -13.34 10.98
C ASN A 648 -1.46 -14.68 10.83
N ARG A 649 -0.16 -14.73 11.19
CA ARG A 649 0.62 -15.99 11.12
C ARG A 649 0.05 -17.02 12.10
N THR A 650 -0.04 -18.25 11.64
CA THR A 650 -0.25 -19.41 12.51
C THR A 650 1.07 -20.16 12.71
N PHE A 651 1.15 -20.92 13.79
CA PHE A 651 2.28 -21.78 14.12
C PHE A 651 1.89 -23.26 14.03
N ASP A 652 1.01 -23.61 13.08
CA ASP A 652 0.43 -24.96 12.98
C ASP A 652 1.48 -26.07 12.71
N TYR A 653 2.65 -25.69 12.21
CA TYR A 653 3.79 -26.59 11.99
C TYR A 653 4.67 -26.82 13.23
N ASP A 654 4.48 -26.04 14.31
CA ASP A 654 5.25 -26.12 15.55
C ASP A 654 4.29 -26.21 16.74
N ARG A 655 4.09 -27.45 17.22
CA ARG A 655 3.13 -27.76 18.30
C ARG A 655 3.38 -26.96 19.56
N ASP A 656 4.65 -26.73 19.90
CA ASP A 656 5.05 -26.03 21.10
C ASP A 656 4.78 -24.53 21.01
N LYS A 657 5.18 -23.92 19.88
CA LYS A 657 4.87 -22.50 19.63
C LYS A 657 3.38 -22.26 19.53
N LYS A 658 2.61 -23.17 18.92
CA LYS A 658 1.15 -23.07 18.88
C LYS A 658 0.54 -23.04 20.27
N ARG A 659 0.91 -24.00 21.13
CA ARG A 659 0.43 -24.08 22.53
C ARG A 659 0.80 -22.83 23.33
N MET A 660 2.01 -22.30 23.15
CA MET A 660 2.44 -21.04 23.76
C MET A 660 1.53 -19.87 23.32
N VAL A 661 1.22 -19.75 22.04
CA VAL A 661 0.33 -18.67 21.55
C VAL A 661 -1.09 -18.85 22.08
N GLU A 662 -1.61 -20.07 22.17
CA GLU A 662 -2.93 -20.34 22.74
C GLU A 662 -2.99 -19.94 24.22
N GLN A 663 -1.96 -20.25 25.01
CA GLN A 663 -1.82 -19.80 26.39
C GLN A 663 -1.80 -18.27 26.51
N LEU A 664 -1.05 -17.59 25.64
CA LEU A 664 -1.02 -16.12 25.61
C LEU A 664 -2.39 -15.54 25.25
N LYS A 665 -3.09 -16.12 24.28
CA LYS A 665 -4.42 -15.68 23.84
C LYS A 665 -5.46 -15.76 24.97
N ALA A 666 -5.36 -16.77 25.83
CA ALA A 666 -6.26 -16.94 26.97
C ALA A 666 -6.10 -15.83 28.04
N GLN A 667 -5.02 -15.05 27.98
CA GLN A 667 -4.73 -13.97 28.93
C GLN A 667 -5.15 -12.58 28.41
N PHE A 668 -5.59 -12.47 27.15
CA PHE A 668 -6.00 -11.18 26.62
C PHE A 668 -7.29 -10.67 27.27
N ALA A 669 -7.36 -9.35 27.45
CA ALA A 669 -8.56 -8.65 27.84
C ALA A 669 -9.69 -8.91 26.83
N GLN A 670 -10.93 -8.89 27.33
CA GLN A 670 -12.13 -9.08 26.53
C GLN A 670 -12.40 -7.84 25.67
N THR A 671 -13.01 -8.05 24.51
CA THR A 671 -13.42 -6.99 23.58
C THR A 671 -14.92 -7.15 23.28
N GLY A 672 -15.58 -6.08 22.84
CA GLY A 672 -16.99 -6.17 22.40
C GLY A 672 -17.15 -7.06 21.17
N GLU A 673 -18.33 -7.62 20.94
CA GLU A 673 -18.62 -8.49 19.77
C GLU A 673 -18.37 -7.80 18.43
N ASP A 674 -18.54 -6.47 18.39
CA ASP A 674 -18.33 -5.63 17.20
C ASP A 674 -16.89 -5.08 17.05
N VAL A 675 -15.97 -5.44 17.95
CA VAL A 675 -14.60 -4.91 17.99
C VAL A 675 -13.63 -5.86 17.29
N GLU A 676 -13.05 -5.41 16.17
CA GLU A 676 -12.16 -6.21 15.33
C GLU A 676 -10.73 -6.32 15.91
N HIS A 677 -10.26 -7.55 16.15
CA HIS A 677 -8.84 -7.92 16.29
C HIS A 677 -7.98 -7.10 17.29
N VAL A 678 -8.58 -6.65 18.40
CA VAL A 678 -7.87 -5.97 19.50
C VAL A 678 -7.34 -7.03 20.48
N ASN A 679 -6.03 -6.99 20.74
CA ASN A 679 -5.37 -7.87 21.70
C ASN A 679 -4.60 -7.01 22.71
N VAL A 680 -5.13 -6.95 23.94
CA VAL A 680 -4.50 -6.24 25.05
C VAL A 680 -4.18 -7.24 26.17
N LEU A 681 -2.93 -7.27 26.61
CA LEU A 681 -2.49 -8.01 27.78
C LEU A 681 -2.32 -7.06 28.97
N ILE A 682 -2.80 -7.44 30.14
CA ILE A 682 -2.47 -6.74 31.40
C ILE A 682 -1.19 -7.33 31.95
N ALA A 683 -0.17 -6.49 32.14
CA ALA A 683 1.15 -6.92 32.55
C ALA A 683 1.80 -5.93 33.53
N TRP A 684 2.82 -6.41 34.22
CA TRP A 684 3.60 -5.72 35.22
C TRP A 684 4.99 -5.38 34.66
N HIS A 685 5.48 -4.22 35.04
CA HIS A 685 6.86 -3.80 34.84
C HIS A 685 7.50 -3.45 36.18
N GLY A 686 8.71 -3.98 36.41
CA GLY A 686 9.49 -3.70 37.62
C GLY A 686 10.44 -2.53 37.39
N CYS A 687 10.38 -1.51 38.24
CA CYS A 687 11.26 -0.34 38.15
C CYS A 687 11.58 0.24 39.53
N SER A 688 12.61 1.07 39.59
CA SER A 688 12.98 1.80 40.81
C SER A 688 11.98 2.92 41.13
N VAL A 689 11.86 3.24 42.41
CA VAL A 689 10.97 4.33 42.88
C VAL A 689 11.36 5.68 42.29
N SER A 690 12.65 5.92 42.02
CA SER A 690 13.13 7.17 41.43
C SER A 690 12.66 7.42 39.99
N ASN A 691 12.28 6.38 39.25
CA ASN A 691 12.00 6.47 37.81
C ASN A 691 10.51 6.34 37.49
N ILE A 692 9.68 5.96 38.47
CA ILE A 692 8.27 5.61 38.24
C ILE A 692 7.45 6.77 37.66
N ASP A 693 7.66 8.00 38.13
CA ASP A 693 6.87 9.15 37.68
C ASP A 693 7.24 9.55 36.24
N ALA A 694 8.53 9.45 35.87
CA ALA A 694 8.97 9.63 34.49
C ALA A 694 8.38 8.53 33.59
N MET A 695 8.47 7.26 33.99
CA MET A 695 7.92 6.14 33.21
C MET A 695 6.39 6.20 33.06
N ALA A 696 5.67 6.65 34.10
CA ALA A 696 4.21 6.79 34.04
C ALA A 696 3.77 7.96 33.13
N SER A 697 4.59 9.00 33.00
CA SER A 697 4.26 10.19 32.22
C SER A 697 4.74 10.12 30.78
N GLU A 698 5.99 9.71 30.57
CA GLU A 698 6.70 9.68 29.29
C GLU A 698 6.67 8.30 28.62
N GLY A 699 6.22 7.26 29.33
CA GLY A 699 6.18 5.88 28.84
C GLY A 699 7.41 5.06 29.21
N LEU A 700 7.37 3.77 28.87
CA LEU A 700 8.50 2.88 29.09
C LEU A 700 9.43 2.93 27.88
N ALA A 701 10.68 3.33 28.08
CA ALA A 701 11.67 3.36 27.02
C ALA A 701 12.35 2.00 26.81
N ASN A 702 12.73 1.71 25.55
CA ASN A 702 13.64 0.62 25.26
C ASN A 702 15.06 1.02 25.69
N LEU A 703 15.47 0.61 26.89
CA LEU A 703 16.76 0.95 27.49
C LEU A 703 17.88 -0.03 27.14
N SER A 704 17.77 -0.77 26.02
CA SER A 704 18.80 -1.72 25.60
C SER A 704 20.15 -1.03 25.45
N LYS A 705 21.12 -1.39 26.30
CA LYS A 705 22.48 -0.85 26.33
C LYS A 705 23.48 -1.95 25.95
N PRO A 706 24.72 -1.63 25.55
CA PRO A 706 25.73 -2.66 25.27
C PRO A 706 25.95 -3.66 26.42
N ALA A 707 25.78 -3.22 27.67
CA ALA A 707 25.90 -4.04 28.88
C ALA A 707 24.62 -4.80 29.27
N ASP A 708 23.46 -4.41 28.75
CA ASP A 708 22.17 -5.03 28.99
C ASP A 708 21.34 -4.96 27.69
N ARG A 709 21.63 -5.92 26.80
CA ARG A 709 21.04 -5.96 25.46
C ARG A 709 19.65 -6.62 25.44
N GLY A 710 19.21 -7.19 26.57
CA GLY A 710 17.99 -7.99 26.67
C GLY A 710 18.17 -9.44 26.17
N PHE A 711 17.75 -10.40 26.99
CA PHE A 711 17.90 -11.84 26.73
C PHE A 711 17.15 -12.32 25.49
N TYR A 712 15.97 -11.76 25.26
CA TYR A 712 15.10 -12.11 24.13
C TYR A 712 15.03 -10.97 23.11
N GLY A 713 16.02 -10.09 23.14
CA GLY A 713 16.25 -9.00 22.20
C GLY A 713 15.93 -7.62 22.71
N ALA A 714 16.19 -6.63 21.87
CA ALA A 714 16.07 -5.23 22.26
C ALA A 714 14.60 -4.83 22.33
N GLY A 715 14.13 -4.38 23.51
CA GLY A 715 12.75 -3.97 23.70
C GLY A 715 12.40 -3.61 25.15
N ILE A 716 11.10 -3.41 25.38
CA ILE A 716 10.47 -3.15 26.67
C ILE A 716 9.96 -4.48 27.21
N TYR A 717 10.38 -4.82 28.42
CA TYR A 717 10.12 -6.09 29.08
C TYR A 717 8.98 -5.95 30.08
N VAL A 718 7.96 -6.79 29.94
CA VAL A 718 6.80 -6.84 30.84
C VAL A 718 6.41 -8.30 31.11
N THR A 719 5.71 -8.54 32.21
CA THR A 719 5.34 -9.91 32.65
C THR A 719 3.92 -9.93 33.24
N PRO A 720 3.11 -10.97 33.02
CA PRO A 720 1.81 -11.07 33.69
C PRO A 720 1.92 -11.37 35.19
N GLN A 721 3.10 -11.76 35.70
CA GLN A 721 3.31 -12.09 37.12
C GLN A 721 3.92 -10.92 37.93
N ALA A 722 3.17 -10.39 38.90
CA ALA A 722 3.62 -9.27 39.74
C ALA A 722 4.88 -9.59 40.57
N GLY A 723 5.01 -10.83 41.07
CA GLY A 723 6.18 -11.26 41.84
C GLY A 723 7.47 -11.25 41.03
N TYR A 724 7.40 -11.62 39.74
CA TYR A 724 8.57 -11.57 38.86
C TYR A 724 9.00 -10.12 38.57
N ALA A 725 8.03 -9.22 38.32
CA ALA A 725 8.30 -7.78 38.22
C ALA A 725 8.90 -7.21 39.52
N ALA A 726 8.44 -7.67 40.69
CA ALA A 726 9.00 -7.26 41.98
C ALA A 726 10.46 -7.70 42.18
N GLY A 727 10.86 -8.84 41.61
CA GLY A 727 12.26 -9.27 41.58
C GLY A 727 13.18 -8.24 40.90
N TYR A 728 12.69 -7.53 39.89
CA TYR A 728 13.42 -6.43 39.24
C TYR A 728 13.32 -5.11 40.01
N SER A 729 12.13 -4.75 40.51
CA SER A 729 11.92 -3.51 41.31
C SER A 729 12.73 -3.48 42.61
N THR A 730 12.90 -4.64 43.25
CA THR A 730 13.73 -4.82 44.46
C THR A 730 15.21 -5.08 44.12
N ARG A 731 15.50 -5.27 42.82
CA ARG A 731 16.80 -5.69 42.29
C ARG A 731 17.34 -6.99 42.92
N LEU A 732 16.46 -7.88 43.38
CA LEU A 732 16.83 -9.23 43.81
C LEU A 732 17.33 -10.10 42.65
N LEU A 733 16.72 -10.01 41.46
CA LEU A 733 17.11 -10.79 40.29
C LEU A 733 18.52 -10.40 39.76
N PRO A 734 18.86 -9.09 39.64
CA PRO A 734 20.24 -8.65 39.39
C PRO A 734 21.23 -8.93 40.53
N GLY A 735 20.78 -9.40 41.69
CA GLY A 735 21.63 -9.71 42.85
C GLY A 735 22.03 -8.50 43.72
N THR A 736 21.44 -7.32 43.50
CA THR A 736 21.79 -6.09 44.21
C THR A 736 20.57 -5.49 44.91
N TRP A 737 20.29 -5.84 46.16
CA TRP A 737 19.10 -5.34 46.89
C TRP A 737 18.97 -3.81 46.86
N GLU A 738 17.88 -3.32 46.30
CA GLU A 738 17.50 -1.90 46.36
C GLU A 738 16.75 -1.64 47.67
N ALA A 739 17.08 -0.56 48.39
CA ALA A 739 16.33 -0.21 49.59
C ALA A 739 14.94 0.32 49.22
N PRO A 740 13.88 0.00 49.99
CA PRO A 740 12.58 0.61 49.79
C PRO A 740 12.61 2.12 50.05
N ASN A 741 11.55 2.82 49.65
CA ASN A 741 11.38 4.24 49.93
C ASN A 741 11.21 4.51 51.45
N SER A 742 11.05 5.77 51.84
CA SER A 742 10.89 6.20 53.24
C SER A 742 9.67 5.59 53.97
N ARG A 743 8.72 5.01 53.25
CA ARG A 743 7.54 4.30 53.79
C ARG A 743 7.71 2.78 53.83
N GLY A 744 8.90 2.28 53.48
CA GLY A 744 9.18 0.85 53.37
C GLY A 744 8.56 0.19 52.13
N GLU A 745 8.28 0.97 51.07
CA GLU A 745 7.63 0.49 49.86
C GLU A 745 8.60 0.39 48.67
N HIS A 746 8.40 -0.64 47.84
CA HIS A 746 8.84 -0.73 46.45
C HIS A 746 7.68 -0.40 45.51
N VAL A 747 7.94 -0.24 44.22
CA VAL A 747 6.91 0.12 43.24
C VAL A 747 6.95 -0.74 41.99
N LEU A 748 5.77 -1.14 41.53
CA LEU A 748 5.53 -1.80 40.26
C LEU A 748 4.66 -0.92 39.39
N LEU A 749 4.80 -1.07 38.08
CA LEU A 749 3.92 -0.40 37.13
C LEU A 749 2.97 -1.44 36.51
N LEU A 750 1.67 -1.24 36.70
CA LEU A 750 0.63 -1.99 36.01
C LEU A 750 0.37 -1.36 34.66
N CYS A 751 0.44 -2.16 33.59
CA CYS A 751 0.37 -1.69 32.21
C CYS A 751 -0.66 -2.48 31.39
N ALA A 752 -1.29 -1.81 30.42
CA ALA A 752 -1.92 -2.46 29.28
C ALA A 752 -0.93 -2.55 28.12
N VAL A 753 -0.87 -3.70 27.45
CA VAL A 753 0.13 -3.99 26.42
C VAL A 753 -0.57 -4.42 25.14
N SER A 754 -0.36 -3.67 24.06
CA SER A 754 -0.90 -3.97 22.73
C SER A 754 -0.03 -5.00 22.01
N ILE A 755 -0.62 -6.16 21.71
CA ILE A 755 0.08 -7.29 21.08
C ILE A 755 -0.61 -7.65 19.77
N GLY A 756 -0.04 -7.24 18.63
CA GLY A 756 -0.53 -7.63 17.32
C GLY A 756 -0.25 -9.10 17.01
N LEU A 757 1.04 -9.44 16.86
CA LEU A 757 1.51 -10.79 16.59
C LEU A 757 2.79 -11.06 17.38
N ALA A 758 2.67 -11.95 18.37
CA ALA A 758 3.78 -12.39 19.19
C ALA A 758 4.57 -13.53 18.51
N GLN A 759 5.89 -13.45 18.56
CA GLN A 759 6.81 -14.54 18.24
C GLN A 759 7.08 -15.38 19.51
N PRO A 760 6.64 -16.64 19.59
CA PRO A 760 7.03 -17.53 20.68
C PRO A 760 8.49 -17.93 20.55
N ILE A 761 9.24 -17.79 21.63
CA ILE A 761 10.65 -18.18 21.71
C ILE A 761 10.76 -19.52 22.42
N THR A 762 11.30 -20.53 21.73
CA THR A 762 11.55 -21.87 22.28
C THR A 762 13.03 -22.21 22.23
N ARG A 763 13.52 -23.00 23.19
CA ARG A 763 14.93 -23.45 23.15
C ARG A 763 15.27 -24.19 21.86
N GLN A 764 14.40 -25.11 21.45
CA GLN A 764 14.63 -25.94 20.27
C GLN A 764 14.83 -25.11 18.99
N ALA A 765 14.06 -24.05 18.79
CA ALA A 765 14.07 -23.30 17.53
C ALA A 765 14.96 -22.04 17.57
N ASP A 766 15.17 -21.46 18.76
CA ASP A 766 15.70 -20.10 18.89
C ASP A 766 17.02 -19.99 19.67
N TYR A 767 17.59 -21.11 20.12
CA TYR A 767 18.90 -21.13 20.79
C TYR A 767 19.96 -21.75 19.90
N ASN A 768 21.20 -21.29 20.07
CA ASN A 768 22.38 -21.90 19.44
C ASN A 768 23.03 -22.93 20.38
N GLU A 769 24.07 -23.61 19.88
CA GLU A 769 24.84 -24.60 20.64
C GLU A 769 25.49 -24.04 21.92
N ALA A 770 25.68 -22.71 21.99
CA ALA A 770 26.21 -22.02 23.17
C ALA A 770 25.12 -21.68 24.21
N SER A 771 23.95 -22.30 24.13
CA SER A 771 22.79 -22.06 25.03
C SER A 771 22.37 -20.59 25.14
N ARG A 772 22.63 -19.81 24.08
CA ARG A 772 22.23 -18.41 24.00
C ARG A 772 21.11 -18.25 22.98
N CYS A 773 20.10 -17.48 23.36
CA CYS A 773 19.04 -17.08 22.44
C CYS A 773 19.64 -16.30 21.26
N LYS A 774 19.35 -16.74 20.03
CA LYS A 774 19.83 -16.09 18.79
C LYS A 774 19.30 -14.66 18.63
N TRP A 775 18.28 -14.29 19.40
CA TRP A 775 17.67 -12.96 19.41
C TRP A 775 18.28 -12.03 20.47
N PHE A 776 19.28 -12.46 21.24
CA PHE A 776 19.91 -11.64 22.28
C PHE A 776 20.40 -10.29 21.70
N GLY A 777 19.84 -9.19 22.19
CA GLY A 777 20.16 -7.86 21.68
C GLY A 777 19.72 -7.53 20.27
N GLU A 778 18.93 -8.39 19.62
CA GLU A 778 18.45 -8.18 18.26
C GLU A 778 17.07 -7.52 18.26
N PRO A 779 16.78 -6.65 17.28
CA PRO A 779 15.45 -6.06 17.12
C PRO A 779 14.39 -7.14 16.90
N ILE A 780 13.13 -6.82 17.18
CA ILE A 780 12.02 -7.74 16.91
C ILE A 780 11.96 -8.05 15.41
N LYS A 781 11.84 -9.33 15.05
CA LYS A 781 11.90 -9.81 13.66
C LYS A 781 10.73 -9.25 12.84
N ASP A 782 11.01 -8.87 11.60
CA ASP A 782 10.01 -8.42 10.65
C ASP A 782 8.78 -9.33 10.55
N GLY A 783 7.62 -8.69 10.68
CA GLY A 783 6.31 -9.34 10.70
C GLY A 783 5.87 -9.80 12.09
N PHE A 784 6.64 -9.58 13.15
CA PHE A 784 6.17 -9.69 14.55
C PHE A 784 6.26 -8.32 15.23
N ASP A 785 5.48 -8.10 16.28
CA ASP A 785 5.56 -6.88 17.09
C ASP A 785 5.72 -7.13 18.60
N ALA A 786 5.77 -8.41 18.99
CA ALA A 786 6.13 -8.84 20.33
C ALA A 786 6.92 -10.15 20.28
N ARG A 787 7.66 -10.45 21.35
CA ARG A 787 8.16 -11.80 21.66
C ARG A 787 7.50 -12.28 22.94
N TYR A 788 7.19 -13.57 22.99
CA TYR A 788 6.58 -14.23 24.14
C TYR A 788 7.44 -15.41 24.56
N VAL A 789 7.81 -15.45 25.83
CA VAL A 789 8.75 -16.42 26.38
C VAL A 789 8.23 -16.95 27.71
N GLN A 790 8.39 -18.25 27.91
CA GLN A 790 8.14 -18.93 29.18
C GLN A 790 9.51 -19.23 29.80
N VAL A 791 9.78 -18.76 31.02
CA VAL A 791 11.12 -18.78 31.63
C VAL A 791 11.19 -19.65 32.89
N LEU A 792 12.35 -20.23 33.15
CA LEU A 792 12.62 -21.07 34.33
C LEU A 792 13.65 -20.43 35.26
N SER A 793 13.34 -20.34 36.55
CA SER A 793 14.25 -19.82 37.58
C SER A 793 15.50 -20.68 37.72
N SER A 794 15.35 -22.01 37.65
CA SER A 794 16.44 -22.99 37.72
C SER A 794 17.41 -22.92 36.55
N ASP A 795 17.04 -22.25 35.46
CA ASP A 795 17.84 -22.08 34.26
C ASP A 795 18.21 -20.61 34.05
N ASN A 796 18.45 -19.89 35.15
CA ASN A 796 18.83 -18.48 35.15
C ASN A 796 17.87 -17.60 34.32
N PHE A 797 16.57 -17.87 34.45
CA PHE A 797 15.49 -17.16 33.76
C PHE A 797 15.56 -17.21 32.23
N GLN A 798 16.27 -18.20 31.68
CA GLN A 798 16.24 -18.51 30.26
C GLN A 798 14.91 -19.17 29.86
N ALA A 799 14.65 -19.25 28.55
CA ALA A 799 13.46 -19.90 28.01
C ALA A 799 13.42 -21.37 28.43
N THR A 800 12.25 -21.89 28.76
CA THR A 800 12.08 -23.28 29.16
C THR A 800 12.44 -24.25 28.02
N PRO A 801 13.13 -25.37 28.30
CA PRO A 801 13.31 -26.44 27.32
C PRO A 801 11.99 -27.16 27.01
N THR A 802 11.01 -27.10 27.91
CA THR A 802 9.72 -27.79 27.80
C THR A 802 8.60 -26.77 27.94
N PRO A 803 8.06 -26.23 26.83
CA PRO A 803 6.94 -25.29 26.87
C PRO A 803 5.76 -25.84 27.69
N GLY A 804 5.13 -24.97 28.46
CA GLY A 804 4.14 -25.34 29.49
C GLY A 804 4.72 -25.68 30.87
N THR A 805 6.04 -25.81 31.01
CA THR A 805 6.73 -25.95 32.31
C THR A 805 7.62 -24.74 32.55
N TYR A 806 7.11 -23.76 33.30
CA TYR A 806 7.78 -22.47 33.50
C TYR A 806 7.42 -21.87 34.85
N ASN A 807 8.28 -20.99 35.36
CA ASN A 807 8.03 -20.20 36.56
C ASN A 807 7.28 -18.91 36.22
N PHE A 808 7.73 -18.23 35.16
CA PHE A 808 7.23 -16.92 34.77
C PHE A 808 7.12 -16.80 33.26
N GLU A 809 6.39 -15.78 32.82
CA GLU A 809 6.27 -15.41 31.42
C GLU A 809 6.86 -14.02 31.20
N GLU A 810 7.44 -13.83 30.03
CA GLU A 810 8.07 -12.57 29.64
C GLU A 810 7.60 -12.18 28.25
N ILE A 811 7.17 -10.92 28.13
CA ILE A 811 6.75 -10.30 26.90
C ILE A 811 7.71 -9.17 26.59
N VAL A 812 8.23 -9.16 25.37
CA VAL A 812 9.11 -8.10 24.87
C VAL A 812 8.43 -7.38 23.71
N VAL A 813 8.19 -6.08 23.83
CA VAL A 813 7.65 -5.22 22.77
C VAL A 813 8.69 -4.19 22.34
N SER A 814 8.57 -3.64 21.13
CA SER A 814 9.61 -2.77 20.57
C SER A 814 9.28 -1.28 20.63
N GLN A 815 8.00 -0.92 20.72
CA GLN A 815 7.53 0.46 20.64
C GLN A 815 6.90 0.89 21.96
N GLU A 816 7.24 2.09 22.43
CA GLU A 816 6.68 2.68 23.66
C GLU A 816 5.16 2.82 23.56
N ALA A 817 4.66 3.15 22.36
CA ALA A 817 3.24 3.19 22.05
C ALA A 817 2.50 1.84 22.21
N GLN A 818 3.19 0.71 22.40
CA GLN A 818 2.56 -0.57 22.73
C GLN A 818 2.26 -0.74 24.21
N VAL A 819 2.78 0.13 25.09
CA VAL A 819 2.62 -0.01 26.55
C VAL A 819 1.97 1.23 27.12
N LEU A 820 0.83 1.04 27.78
CA LEU A 820 0.12 2.09 28.51
C LEU A 820 0.25 1.85 30.02
N PRO A 821 0.98 2.71 30.76
CA PRO A 821 0.92 2.76 32.20
C PRO A 821 -0.50 3.05 32.71
N ILE A 822 -1.04 2.19 33.56
CA ILE A 822 -2.38 2.33 34.17
C ILE A 822 -2.25 2.75 35.63
N ALA A 823 -1.36 2.12 36.39
CA ALA A 823 -1.23 2.39 37.82
C ALA A 823 0.18 2.15 38.36
N LYS A 824 0.57 2.97 39.34
CA LYS A 824 1.71 2.75 40.24
C LYS A 824 1.23 1.94 41.43
N VAL A 825 1.81 0.76 41.62
CA VAL A 825 1.42 -0.18 42.67
C VAL A 825 2.55 -0.27 43.68
N PHE A 826 2.32 0.27 44.87
CA PHE A 826 3.30 0.30 45.94
C PHE A 826 3.12 -0.90 46.86
N VAL A 827 4.21 -1.63 47.10
CA VAL A 827 4.21 -2.90 47.82
C VAL A 827 5.29 -2.89 48.90
N LYS A 828 5.01 -3.51 50.04
CA LYS A 828 6.06 -3.86 51.01
C LYS A 828 6.52 -5.27 50.74
N VAL A 829 7.81 -5.51 50.84
CA VAL A 829 8.42 -6.78 50.46
C VAL A 829 9.21 -7.36 51.63
N ASN A 830 8.91 -8.60 52.00
CA ASN A 830 9.82 -9.45 52.76
C ASN A 830 10.86 -10.03 51.79
N ARG A 831 12.11 -9.60 51.96
CA ARG A 831 13.23 -9.94 51.09
C ARG A 831 13.42 -11.45 50.94
N ASP A 832 13.38 -12.18 52.05
CA ASP A 832 13.72 -13.60 52.05
C ASP A 832 12.59 -14.43 51.42
N GLU A 833 11.34 -14.14 51.77
CA GLU A 833 10.17 -14.82 51.19
C GLU A 833 10.04 -14.57 49.68
N LEU A 834 10.26 -13.33 49.21
CA LEU A 834 10.21 -13.04 47.78
C LEU A 834 11.37 -13.74 47.04
N ARG A 835 12.57 -13.79 47.62
CA ARG A 835 13.70 -14.53 47.04
C ARG A 835 13.38 -16.02 46.93
N ASP A 836 12.79 -16.61 47.96
CA ASP A 836 12.43 -18.02 47.98
C ASP A 836 11.32 -18.31 46.95
N TYR A 837 10.35 -17.39 46.79
CA TYR A 837 9.35 -17.47 45.72
C TYR A 837 9.99 -17.41 44.32
N LEU A 838 10.91 -16.47 44.07
CA LEU A 838 11.60 -16.34 42.78
C LEU A 838 12.47 -17.56 42.45
N ALA A 839 12.97 -18.27 43.47
CA ALA A 839 13.75 -19.49 43.34
C ALA A 839 12.91 -20.78 43.37
N SER A 840 11.60 -20.69 43.58
CA SER A 840 10.72 -21.86 43.69
C SER A 840 10.69 -22.67 42.38
N PRO A 841 10.45 -23.99 42.45
CA PRO A 841 10.24 -24.79 41.24
C PRO A 841 8.96 -24.36 40.51
N PRO A 842 8.86 -24.59 39.18
CA PRO A 842 7.67 -24.23 38.43
C PRO A 842 6.44 -24.98 38.98
N PRO A 843 5.26 -24.35 39.00
CA PRO A 843 4.03 -25.03 39.39
C PRO A 843 3.81 -26.27 38.52
N ALA A 844 3.28 -27.34 39.13
CA ALA A 844 2.95 -28.56 38.39
C ALA A 844 2.00 -28.21 37.23
N PRO A 845 2.20 -28.77 36.03
CA PRO A 845 1.33 -28.48 34.89
C PRO A 845 -0.11 -28.84 35.28
N ALA A 846 -1.03 -27.91 35.06
CA ALA A 846 -2.44 -28.20 35.24
C ALA A 846 -2.82 -29.42 34.37
N PRO A 847 -3.63 -30.37 34.87
CA PRO A 847 -4.11 -31.46 34.05
C PRO A 847 -4.78 -30.89 32.79
N ALA A 848 -4.43 -31.42 31.63
CA ALA A 848 -5.01 -30.97 30.37
C ALA A 848 -6.55 -31.06 30.43
N PRO A 849 -7.29 -30.04 29.95
CA PRO A 849 -8.75 -30.10 29.89
C PRO A 849 -9.25 -31.24 29.00
#